data_AF-A0A5C6ETC4-F1
#
_entry.id   AF-A0A5C6ETC4-F1
#
_cell.length_a   1.000
_cell.length_b   1.000
_cell.length_c   1.000
_cell.angle_alpha   90.00
_cell.angle_beta   90.00
_cell.angle_gamma   90.00
#
_symmetry.space_group_name_H-M   'P 1'
#
loop_
_entity.id
_entity.type
_entity.pdbx_description
1 polymer ?
#
loop_
_entity_poly.entity_id
_entity_poly.type
_entity_poly.pdbx_seq_one_letter_code
_entity_poly.pdbx_strand_id
1 'polypeptide(L)'
;MNKLRPIPPTAPQAADSGRPLLVRKRLDLKVVETRHKHDSAIVVKDPVAMKYHRLRPDEYFVLDRLDGNTTLEQIRSDYESTYAPQKVTTGELNHLVFRLHQSGLTISDVALQGDRLRERNRKEKAQKRIGHLSSLLFIRFPGVDPAPLLDRLYPAMRPMLNKAGAAAAIVLVLFAVVVFGLHFDEFMRQFPAMGRWIRLEAVLILAAVIGGTKVMHELGHAVMCKHFGGECHQIGPMLLVFTPALYCDTSDSWMLSNRWQRAAVGLAGIGTEVILASIATIVWASTAPGLVHYVAMNVMLVCSVSTVLFNANPLLRYDGYFVLSDLVDVPNLGERSRRLLSGYAMKATMGVDELPDVMISKTESSWLMFYAVLAFVYRWSLTLAIVWLLATLLRPYGLESLGLLLCVFAVGGMLFTLLRNPINFFRNPARRKHIRMNRLMISGVVAIGLIWLAFYPFPSGVSAEARIVPHQENPIYVTTAGSLRSLEKWPGDLVESGDVIARLENSDIELAFIKAKGKHATQFATVESMHHASIDNPDIANELPAQQSLLIDLASQLATHQSRHDGLTIKATATGRLIAAPRRPDDRKAVLSNHLVSWSGYPTDPQNANCYLETGHELMSVLPGDGWDAEIVLQQDEVERISLGAAVKLAMESAPSKIFTGTVIEIARTEWEEHQNSQRRDDVAAARSQSPLSTSYMVRIELNLTDEIPALTGSLANTRIEATKTSLARRTSRWLSSLLRFR
;
A
#
# COMPACT_ATOMS: atom_id res chain seq x y z
N MET A 1 55.13 -51.92 18.98
CA MET A 1 54.15 -52.99 19.23
C MET A 1 52.92 -52.76 18.34
N ASN A 2 52.65 -53.74 17.48
CA ASN A 2 51.49 -53.98 16.61
C ASN A 2 50.83 -52.82 15.84
N LYS A 3 51.35 -52.61 14.62
CA LYS A 3 50.58 -52.10 13.47
C LYS A 3 49.50 -53.13 13.11
N LEU A 4 48.23 -52.79 13.34
CA LEU A 4 47.10 -53.55 12.79
C LEU A 4 47.06 -53.37 11.27
N ARG A 5 47.11 -54.49 10.55
CA ARG A 5 47.02 -54.55 9.08
C ARG A 5 45.65 -54.05 8.62
N PRO A 6 45.56 -53.31 7.50
CA PRO A 6 44.28 -53.03 6.86
C PRO A 6 43.72 -54.33 6.26
N ILE A 7 42.48 -54.66 6.64
CA ILE A 7 41.68 -55.71 6.01
C ILE A 7 41.42 -55.24 4.57
N PRO A 8 41.69 -56.05 3.53
CA PRO A 8 41.41 -55.64 2.15
C PRO A 8 39.89 -55.49 1.97
N PRO A 9 39.43 -54.53 1.14
CA PRO A 9 38.02 -54.48 0.77
C PRO A 9 37.68 -55.76 0.01
N THR A 10 36.87 -56.61 0.61
CA THR A 10 36.22 -57.69 -0.13
C THR A 10 35.43 -57.06 -1.26
N ALA A 11 35.81 -57.39 -2.49
CA ALA A 11 35.01 -57.10 -3.68
C ALA A 11 33.56 -57.55 -3.42
N PRO A 12 32.54 -56.79 -3.85
CA PRO A 12 31.17 -57.27 -3.76
C PRO A 12 31.07 -58.54 -4.60
N GLN A 13 31.05 -59.69 -3.93
CA GLN A 13 30.68 -60.95 -4.56
C GLN A 13 29.34 -60.71 -5.24
N ALA A 14 29.26 -61.07 -6.51
CA ALA A 14 28.02 -61.09 -7.27
C ALA A 14 26.94 -61.69 -6.38
N ALA A 15 25.87 -60.92 -6.16
CA ALA A 15 24.74 -61.34 -5.36
C ALA A 15 24.32 -62.74 -5.84
N ASP A 16 24.32 -63.69 -4.92
CA ASP A 16 23.85 -65.05 -5.13
C ASP A 16 22.35 -64.96 -5.46
N SER A 17 22.03 -64.79 -6.74
CA SER A 17 20.70 -64.58 -7.33
C SER A 17 19.70 -65.68 -6.97
N GLY A 18 20.19 -66.84 -6.57
CA GLY A 18 19.38 -67.97 -6.15
C GLY A 18 18.91 -67.94 -4.69
N ARG A 19 19.38 -67.00 -3.85
CA ARG A 19 18.99 -66.99 -2.42
C ARG A 19 17.70 -66.19 -2.17
N PRO A 20 16.82 -66.69 -1.30
CA PRO A 20 15.63 -65.96 -0.90
C PRO A 20 16.03 -64.66 -0.20
N LEU A 21 15.33 -63.58 -0.54
CA LEU A 21 15.50 -62.31 0.14
C LEU A 21 14.87 -62.42 1.51
N LEU A 22 15.68 -62.43 2.58
CA LEU A 22 15.22 -62.44 3.99
C LEU A 22 14.61 -61.10 4.44
N VAL A 23 14.02 -60.35 3.50
CA VAL A 23 13.39 -59.06 3.69
C VAL A 23 11.90 -59.23 3.40
N ARG A 24 11.06 -58.90 4.38
CA ARG A 24 9.60 -59.00 4.28
C ARG A 24 8.91 -57.65 4.45
N LYS A 25 7.78 -57.46 3.77
CA LYS A 25 6.89 -56.32 3.97
C LYS A 25 6.34 -56.28 5.40
N ARG A 26 6.24 -55.09 5.98
CA ARG A 26 5.61 -54.89 7.28
C ARG A 26 4.09 -55.06 7.18
N LEU A 27 3.50 -55.85 8.08
CA LEU A 27 2.07 -56.21 8.04
C LEU A 27 1.14 -55.10 8.56
N ASP A 28 1.66 -54.15 9.33
CA ASP A 28 0.91 -53.03 9.92
C ASP A 28 0.72 -51.84 8.96
N LEU A 29 1.29 -51.89 7.75
CA LEU A 29 1.19 -50.82 6.77
C LEU A 29 -0.25 -50.69 6.25
N LYS A 30 -0.83 -49.48 6.37
CA LYS A 30 -2.11 -49.17 5.74
C LYS A 30 -1.84 -48.71 4.31
N VAL A 31 -2.53 -49.30 3.33
CA VAL A 31 -2.30 -49.04 1.90
C VAL A 31 -3.59 -48.55 1.25
N VAL A 32 -3.51 -47.46 0.49
CA VAL A 32 -4.63 -46.98 -0.33
C VAL A 32 -4.14 -46.66 -1.74
N GLU A 33 -4.86 -47.15 -2.74
CA GLU A 33 -4.66 -46.75 -4.14
C GLU A 33 -5.31 -45.39 -4.37
N THR A 34 -4.50 -44.40 -4.76
CA THR A 34 -4.99 -43.07 -5.15
C THR A 34 -4.83 -42.90 -6.67
N ARG A 35 -5.97 -42.71 -7.35
CA ARG A 35 -5.98 -42.43 -8.78
C ARG A 35 -6.05 -40.94 -9.00
N HIS A 36 -4.95 -40.35 -9.46
CA HIS A 36 -4.94 -38.98 -9.96
C HIS A 36 -5.03 -38.97 -11.49
N LYS A 37 -5.50 -37.85 -12.05
CA LYS A 37 -5.77 -37.67 -13.48
C LYS A 37 -4.65 -38.12 -14.44
N HIS A 38 -3.39 -38.04 -14.03
CA HIS A 38 -2.22 -38.40 -14.85
C HIS A 38 -1.25 -39.37 -14.15
N ASP A 39 -1.60 -39.85 -12.96
CA ASP A 39 -0.68 -40.63 -12.13
C ASP A 39 -1.47 -41.48 -11.13
N SER A 40 -1.47 -42.79 -11.30
CA SER A 40 -1.95 -43.72 -10.29
C SER A 40 -0.83 -43.96 -9.30
N ALA A 41 -1.03 -43.61 -8.04
CA ALA A 41 -0.04 -43.85 -7.00
C ALA A 41 -0.65 -44.70 -5.88
N ILE A 42 0.20 -45.48 -5.22
CA ILE A 42 -0.18 -46.24 -4.04
C ILE A 42 0.46 -45.55 -2.86
N VAL A 43 -0.39 -45.02 -1.97
CA VAL A 43 0.04 -44.35 -0.75
C VAL A 43 0.11 -45.38 0.37
N VAL A 44 1.31 -45.58 0.90
CA VAL A 44 1.59 -46.50 2.02
C VAL A 44 1.84 -45.67 3.28
N LYS A 45 0.99 -45.84 4.29
CA LYS A 45 1.13 -45.21 5.61
C LYS A 45 1.87 -46.14 6.57
N ASP A 46 2.95 -45.63 7.14
CA ASP A 46 3.59 -46.19 8.32
C ASP A 46 2.87 -45.67 9.58
N PRO A 47 2.08 -46.49 10.30
CA PRO A 47 1.30 -46.03 11.46
C PRO A 47 2.16 -45.70 12.69
N VAL A 48 3.41 -46.17 12.74
CA VAL A 48 4.31 -45.95 13.89
C VAL A 48 5.12 -44.68 13.68
N ALA A 49 5.69 -44.51 12.48
CA ALA A 49 6.48 -43.34 12.14
C ALA A 49 5.63 -42.14 11.68
N MET A 50 4.33 -42.35 11.43
CA MET A 50 3.41 -41.38 10.81
C MET A 50 3.98 -40.79 9.52
N LYS A 51 4.57 -41.66 8.69
CA LYS A 51 5.16 -41.30 7.40
C LYS A 51 4.32 -41.86 6.27
N TYR A 52 4.20 -41.06 5.21
CA TYR A 52 3.44 -41.38 4.01
C TYR A 52 4.41 -41.56 2.86
N HIS A 53 4.36 -42.73 2.23
CA HIS A 53 5.22 -43.09 1.12
C HIS A 53 4.36 -43.24 -0.12
N ARG A 54 4.60 -42.38 -1.12
CA ARG A 54 3.94 -42.48 -2.42
C ARG A 54 4.79 -43.36 -3.33
N LEU A 55 4.27 -44.55 -3.62
CA LEU A 55 4.89 -45.53 -4.51
C LEU A 55 4.13 -45.58 -5.83
N ARG A 56 4.83 -45.86 -6.92
CA ARG A 56 4.17 -46.21 -8.18
C ARG A 56 3.60 -47.64 -8.11
N PRO A 57 2.62 -48.02 -8.95
CA PRO A 57 2.00 -49.35 -8.90
C PRO A 57 3.02 -50.47 -9.10
N ASP A 58 4.02 -50.23 -9.94
CA ASP A 58 5.13 -51.15 -10.23
C ASP A 58 6.09 -51.27 -9.03
N GLU A 59 6.36 -50.17 -8.32
CA GLU A 59 7.18 -50.19 -7.10
C GLU A 59 6.45 -50.88 -5.92
N TYR A 60 5.13 -50.69 -5.82
CA TYR A 60 4.32 -51.36 -4.82
C TYR A 60 4.21 -52.86 -5.09
N PHE A 61 4.12 -53.29 -6.36
CA PHE A 61 4.13 -54.70 -6.72
C PHE A 61 5.37 -55.41 -6.17
N VAL A 62 6.55 -54.78 -6.29
CA VAL A 62 7.78 -55.30 -5.69
C VAL A 62 7.67 -55.37 -4.17
N LEU A 63 7.15 -54.32 -3.51
CA LEU A 63 6.96 -54.32 -2.05
C LEU A 63 6.00 -55.43 -1.59
N ASP A 64 4.93 -55.70 -2.34
CA ASP A 64 3.92 -56.71 -2.00
C ASP A 64 4.44 -58.14 -2.17
N ARG A 65 5.39 -58.36 -3.09
CA ARG A 65 6.05 -59.65 -3.31
C ARG A 65 7.16 -59.97 -2.30
N LEU A 66 7.58 -59.02 -1.47
CA LEU A 66 8.59 -59.26 -0.42
C LEU A 66 7.97 -60.01 0.76
N ASP A 67 7.95 -61.34 0.67
CA ASP A 67 7.42 -62.26 1.68
C ASP A 67 8.49 -62.88 2.60
N GLY A 68 9.78 -62.71 2.25
CA GLY A 68 10.91 -63.31 2.96
C GLY A 68 11.45 -64.60 2.33
N ASN A 69 10.74 -65.18 1.37
CA ASN A 69 11.03 -66.48 0.75
C ASN A 69 11.26 -66.41 -0.77
N THR A 70 10.85 -65.31 -1.41
CA THR A 70 11.05 -65.07 -2.85
C THR A 70 12.47 -64.63 -3.19
N THR A 71 13.00 -65.10 -4.32
CA THR A 71 14.30 -64.65 -4.84
C THR A 71 14.17 -63.39 -5.70
N LEU A 72 15.25 -62.64 -5.86
CA LEU A 72 15.25 -61.39 -6.64
C LEU A 72 14.95 -61.67 -8.13
N GLU A 73 15.38 -62.82 -8.64
CA GLU A 73 15.10 -63.34 -9.98
C GLU A 73 13.63 -63.72 -10.17
N GLN A 74 12.98 -64.31 -9.15
CA GLN A 74 11.54 -64.57 -9.20
C GLN A 74 10.74 -63.28 -9.25
N ILE A 75 11.07 -62.30 -8.39
CA ILE A 75 10.43 -60.98 -8.40
C ILE A 75 10.61 -60.30 -9.77
N ARG A 76 11.79 -60.44 -10.37
CA ARG A 76 12.06 -59.91 -11.72
C ARG A 76 11.18 -60.58 -12.78
N SER A 77 11.10 -61.91 -12.79
CA SER A 77 10.25 -62.65 -13.73
C SER A 77 8.76 -62.29 -13.56
N ASP A 78 8.30 -62.17 -12.32
CA ASP A 78 6.94 -61.76 -11.97
C ASP A 78 6.66 -60.30 -12.41
N TYR A 79 7.65 -59.42 -12.27
CA TYR A 79 7.53 -58.02 -12.72
C TYR A 79 7.46 -57.94 -14.25
N GLU A 80 8.37 -58.62 -14.96
CA GLU A 80 8.43 -58.61 -16.43
C GLU A 80 7.17 -59.23 -17.06
N SER A 81 6.56 -60.24 -16.41
CA SER A 81 5.30 -60.82 -16.87
C SER A 81 4.08 -59.93 -16.63
N THR A 82 4.05 -59.17 -15.53
CA THR A 82 2.92 -58.30 -15.17
C THR A 82 2.96 -56.96 -15.92
N TYR A 83 4.15 -56.40 -16.14
CA TYR A 83 4.34 -55.05 -16.70
C TYR A 83 4.98 -55.04 -18.10
N ALA A 84 4.84 -56.14 -18.87
CA ALA A 84 5.34 -56.21 -20.25
C ALA A 84 4.85 -55.01 -21.10
N PRO A 85 5.71 -54.32 -21.87
CA PRO A 85 7.09 -54.66 -22.26
C PRO A 85 8.21 -54.07 -21.37
N GLN A 86 7.90 -53.51 -20.20
CA GLN A 86 8.91 -52.91 -19.32
C GLN A 86 9.84 -53.98 -18.75
N LYS A 87 11.16 -53.76 -18.83
CA LYS A 87 12.20 -54.65 -18.28
C LYS A 87 12.96 -53.92 -17.19
N VAL A 88 13.27 -54.63 -16.10
CA VAL A 88 13.99 -54.08 -14.96
C VAL A 88 15.25 -54.90 -14.70
N THR A 89 16.36 -54.23 -14.45
CA THR A 89 17.62 -54.90 -14.11
C THR A 89 17.63 -55.34 -12.64
N THR A 90 18.38 -56.40 -12.33
CA THR A 90 18.55 -56.87 -10.94
C THR A 90 19.20 -55.79 -10.05
N GLY A 91 20.05 -54.93 -10.61
CA GLY A 91 20.62 -53.77 -9.92
C GLY A 91 19.58 -52.72 -9.53
N GLU A 92 18.65 -52.39 -10.42
CA GLU A 92 17.54 -51.46 -10.14
C GLU A 92 16.58 -52.01 -9.10
N LEU A 93 16.23 -53.29 -9.19
CA LEU A 93 15.42 -54.00 -8.19
C LEU A 93 16.09 -53.97 -6.82
N ASN A 94 17.39 -54.28 -6.74
CA ASN A 94 18.12 -54.25 -5.47
C ASN A 94 18.18 -52.82 -4.89
N HIS A 95 18.37 -51.80 -5.74
CA HIS A 95 18.30 -50.40 -5.30
C HIS A 95 16.90 -50.01 -4.80
N LEU A 96 15.84 -50.51 -5.43
CA LEU A 96 14.46 -50.30 -4.98
C LEU A 96 14.20 -50.98 -3.62
N VAL A 97 14.59 -52.25 -3.46
CA VAL A 97 14.48 -52.98 -2.18
C VAL A 97 15.25 -52.26 -1.08
N PHE A 98 16.46 -51.79 -1.38
CA PHE A 98 17.24 -51.00 -0.44
C PHE A 98 16.55 -49.68 -0.05
N ARG A 99 15.93 -48.99 -1.02
CA ARG A 99 15.12 -47.78 -0.77
C ARG A 99 13.92 -48.08 0.13
N LEU A 100 13.19 -49.17 -0.13
CA LEU A 100 12.03 -49.61 0.65
C LEU A 100 12.42 -49.94 2.10
N HIS A 101 13.56 -50.63 2.27
CA HIS A 101 14.14 -50.91 3.59
C HIS A 101 14.62 -49.64 4.28
N GLN A 102 15.24 -48.71 3.56
CA GLN A 102 15.61 -47.41 4.11
C GLN A 102 14.40 -46.57 4.52
N SER A 103 13.27 -46.66 3.82
CA SER A 103 12.02 -46.01 4.24
C SER A 103 11.35 -46.64 5.46
N GLY A 104 11.77 -47.84 5.90
CA GLY A 104 11.18 -48.54 7.05
C GLY A 104 9.92 -49.34 6.71
N LEU A 105 9.66 -49.58 5.43
CA LEU A 105 8.48 -50.32 4.93
C LEU A 105 8.67 -51.85 4.98
N THR A 106 9.90 -52.31 5.22
CA THR A 106 10.24 -53.73 5.26
C THR A 106 11.03 -54.07 6.52
N ILE A 107 10.86 -55.29 7.03
CA ILE A 107 11.65 -55.88 8.12
C ILE A 107 12.60 -56.90 7.50
N SER A 108 13.82 -57.02 8.05
CA SER A 108 14.79 -58.04 7.67
C SER A 108 15.05 -58.94 8.88
N ASP A 109 15.04 -60.25 8.68
CA ASP A 109 15.26 -61.24 9.76
C ASP A 109 16.76 -61.55 9.99
N VAL A 110 17.66 -60.78 9.37
CA VAL A 110 19.13 -60.90 9.53
C VAL A 110 19.59 -60.42 10.92
N ALA A 111 20.35 -61.26 11.63
CA ALA A 111 20.94 -60.93 12.94
C ALA A 111 21.84 -59.67 12.91
N LEU A 112 21.91 -58.94 14.04
CA LEU A 112 22.73 -57.71 14.27
C LEU A 112 22.27 -56.41 13.56
N GLN A 113 21.05 -56.34 13.02
CA GLN A 113 20.53 -55.08 12.46
C GLN A 113 20.15 -54.02 13.50
N GLY A 114 19.85 -54.41 14.75
CA GLY A 114 19.45 -53.48 15.81
C GLY A 114 20.46 -52.36 16.07
N ASP A 115 21.75 -52.70 16.04
CA ASP A 115 22.84 -51.73 16.22
C ASP A 115 22.94 -50.75 15.04
N ARG A 116 22.74 -51.23 13.80
CA ARG A 116 22.71 -50.36 12.61
C ARG A 116 21.50 -49.43 12.62
N LEU A 117 20.32 -49.89 13.04
CA LEU A 117 19.12 -49.06 13.21
C LEU A 117 19.33 -48.01 14.31
N ARG A 118 20.00 -48.37 15.41
CA ARG A 118 20.32 -47.45 16.52
C ARG A 118 21.37 -46.42 16.13
N GLU A 119 22.41 -46.80 15.39
CA GLU A 119 23.41 -45.88 14.83
C GLU A 119 22.75 -44.91 13.84
N ARG A 120 21.85 -45.42 12.98
CA ARG A 120 21.06 -44.59 12.08
C ARG A 120 20.16 -43.61 12.83
N ASN A 121 19.44 -44.05 13.86
CA ASN A 121 18.60 -43.16 14.67
C ASN A 121 19.44 -42.08 15.35
N ARG A 122 20.67 -42.41 15.80
CA ARG A 122 21.63 -41.40 16.31
C ARG A 122 22.05 -40.40 15.23
N LYS A 123 22.38 -40.86 14.01
CA LYS A 123 22.71 -40.01 12.86
C LYS A 123 21.54 -39.13 12.45
N GLU A 124 20.32 -39.67 12.34
CA GLU A 124 19.10 -38.90 12.05
C GLU A 124 18.82 -37.87 13.16
N LYS A 125 18.97 -38.21 14.44
CA LYS A 125 18.83 -37.24 15.56
C LYS A 125 19.92 -36.17 15.54
N ALA A 126 21.15 -36.49 15.14
CA ALA A 126 22.24 -35.52 15.00
C ALA A 126 21.99 -34.58 13.81
N GLN A 127 21.57 -35.13 12.66
CA GLN A 127 21.17 -34.34 11.49
C GLN A 127 19.95 -33.47 11.77
N LYS A 128 18.95 -33.97 12.51
CA LYS A 128 17.82 -33.15 12.98
C LYS A 128 18.31 -31.99 13.86
N ARG A 129 19.21 -32.23 14.82
CA ARG A 129 19.80 -31.19 15.68
C ARG A 129 20.56 -30.12 14.88
N ILE A 130 21.36 -30.52 13.88
CA ILE A 130 22.06 -29.59 12.99
C ILE A 130 21.05 -28.85 12.08
N GLY A 131 20.02 -29.55 11.61
CA GLY A 131 18.91 -28.97 10.84
C GLY A 131 18.12 -27.93 11.65
N HIS A 132 17.96 -28.13 12.95
CA HIS A 132 17.29 -27.18 13.85
C HIS A 132 18.04 -25.84 13.98
N LEU A 133 19.37 -25.81 13.86
CA LEU A 133 20.14 -24.56 13.79
C LEU A 133 19.91 -23.81 12.48
N SER A 134 19.79 -24.53 11.35
CA SER A 134 19.39 -23.92 10.08
C SER A 134 17.89 -23.56 10.02
N SER A 135 17.09 -24.05 10.97
CA SER A 135 15.65 -23.83 11.07
C SER A 135 15.26 -22.80 12.14
N LEU A 136 16.15 -21.89 12.54
CA LEU A 136 15.79 -20.77 13.43
C LEU A 136 14.64 -19.91 12.85
N LEU A 137 14.44 -19.94 11.53
CA LEU A 137 13.32 -19.30 10.83
C LEU A 137 12.05 -20.15 10.76
N PHE A 138 12.11 -21.43 11.16
CA PHE A 138 10.99 -22.36 11.13
C PHE A 138 11.08 -23.35 12.31
N ILE A 139 10.61 -22.92 13.48
CA ILE A 139 10.65 -23.71 14.70
C ILE A 139 9.27 -24.33 14.93
N ARG A 140 9.17 -25.66 14.90
CA ARG A 140 7.96 -26.39 15.29
C ARG A 140 8.09 -26.83 16.74
N PHE A 141 7.17 -26.39 17.58
CA PHE A 141 7.07 -26.89 18.94
C PHE A 141 6.37 -28.25 18.95
N PRO A 142 6.68 -29.14 19.91
CA PRO A 142 5.98 -30.42 20.06
C PRO A 142 4.47 -30.16 20.19
N GLY A 143 3.70 -30.73 19.27
CA GLY A 143 2.25 -30.60 19.26
C GLY A 143 1.56 -31.43 20.34
N VAL A 144 0.30 -31.13 20.58
CA VAL A 144 -0.63 -31.93 21.39
C VAL A 144 -1.43 -32.82 20.45
N ASP A 145 -1.72 -34.05 20.89
CA ASP A 145 -2.63 -34.94 20.16
C ASP A 145 -4.09 -34.49 20.36
N PRO A 146 -4.77 -33.99 19.31
CA PRO A 146 -6.14 -33.52 19.43
C PRO A 146 -7.17 -34.66 19.44
N ALA A 147 -6.79 -35.91 19.16
CA ALA A 147 -7.74 -37.02 19.01
C ALA A 147 -8.74 -37.16 20.17
N PRO A 148 -8.33 -37.10 21.47
CA PRO A 148 -9.27 -37.22 22.58
C PRO A 148 -10.26 -36.04 22.67
N LEU A 149 -9.81 -34.83 22.32
CA LEU A 149 -10.67 -33.65 22.27
C LEU A 149 -11.66 -33.75 21.10
N LEU A 150 -11.18 -34.18 19.95
CA LEU A 150 -11.99 -34.40 18.76
C LEU A 150 -13.02 -35.51 18.98
N ASP A 151 -12.71 -36.58 19.71
CA ASP A 151 -13.68 -37.64 20.06
C ASP A 151 -14.86 -37.09 20.87
N ARG A 152 -14.59 -36.12 21.77
CA ARG A 152 -15.62 -35.48 22.58
C ARG A 152 -16.42 -34.43 21.83
N LEU A 153 -15.78 -33.64 20.96
CA LEU A 153 -16.42 -32.55 20.21
C LEU A 153 -17.15 -33.02 18.96
N TYR A 154 -16.69 -34.11 18.32
CA TYR A 154 -17.22 -34.59 17.04
C TYR A 154 -18.74 -34.87 17.06
N PRO A 155 -19.33 -35.51 18.10
CA PRO A 155 -20.79 -35.72 18.14
C PRO A 155 -21.60 -34.42 18.07
N ALA A 156 -21.13 -33.36 18.72
CA ALA A 156 -21.79 -32.05 18.71
C ALA A 156 -21.62 -31.31 17.38
N MET A 157 -20.48 -31.49 16.70
CA MET A 157 -20.20 -30.85 15.40
C MET A 157 -20.78 -31.62 14.20
N ARG A 158 -21.08 -32.91 14.35
CA ARG A 158 -21.60 -33.77 13.28
C ARG A 158 -22.82 -33.20 12.54
N PRO A 159 -23.83 -32.58 13.20
CA PRO A 159 -24.96 -31.97 12.50
C PRO A 159 -24.56 -30.83 11.56
N MET A 160 -23.54 -30.04 11.94
CA MET A 160 -23.05 -28.93 11.12
C MET A 160 -22.33 -29.40 9.85
N LEU A 161 -21.76 -30.61 9.88
CA LEU A 161 -21.02 -31.19 8.75
C LEU A 161 -21.92 -31.86 7.70
N ASN A 162 -23.19 -32.07 8.02
CA ASN A 162 -24.16 -32.61 7.05
C ASN A 162 -24.60 -31.53 6.04
N LYS A 163 -25.26 -31.96 4.95
CA LYS A 163 -25.78 -31.05 3.90
C LYS A 163 -26.66 -29.93 4.46
N ALA A 164 -27.49 -30.22 5.47
CA ALA A 164 -28.33 -29.24 6.14
C ALA A 164 -27.52 -28.19 6.92
N GLY A 165 -26.48 -28.63 7.63
CA GLY A 165 -25.55 -27.73 8.33
C GLY A 165 -24.76 -26.85 7.37
N ALA A 166 -24.30 -27.40 6.24
CA ALA A 166 -23.66 -26.63 5.18
C ALA A 166 -24.61 -25.58 4.58
N ALA A 167 -25.88 -25.93 4.33
CA ALA A 167 -26.89 -24.97 3.85
C ALA A 167 -27.15 -23.86 4.88
N ALA A 168 -27.27 -24.20 6.16
CA ALA A 168 -27.42 -23.21 7.23
C ALA A 168 -26.22 -22.27 7.35
N ALA A 169 -24.99 -22.79 7.18
CA ALA A 169 -23.79 -21.98 7.14
C ALA A 169 -23.78 -21.02 5.94
N ILE A 170 -24.19 -21.48 4.76
CA ILE A 170 -24.31 -20.60 3.58
C ILE A 170 -25.33 -19.48 3.84
N VAL A 171 -26.50 -19.81 4.41
CA VAL A 171 -27.51 -18.80 4.76
C VAL A 171 -26.96 -17.79 5.77
N LEU A 172 -26.22 -18.24 6.79
CA LEU A 172 -25.57 -17.38 7.77
C LEU A 172 -24.56 -16.42 7.13
N VAL A 173 -23.74 -16.92 6.20
CA VAL A 173 -22.76 -16.12 5.46
C VAL A 173 -23.46 -15.07 4.59
N LEU A 174 -24.48 -15.49 3.82
CA LEU A 174 -25.26 -14.57 2.98
C LEU A 174 -25.93 -13.49 3.83
N PHE A 175 -26.50 -13.86 4.97
CA PHE A 175 -27.10 -12.91 5.91
C PHE A 175 -26.06 -11.92 6.45
N ALA A 176 -24.88 -12.40 6.87
CA ALA A 176 -23.80 -11.54 7.34
C ALA A 176 -23.29 -10.57 6.25
N VAL A 177 -23.20 -11.02 4.99
CA VAL A 177 -22.83 -10.15 3.86
C VAL A 177 -23.85 -9.03 3.66
N VAL A 178 -25.15 -9.34 3.75
CA VAL A 178 -26.22 -8.33 3.67
C VAL A 178 -26.11 -7.34 4.84
N VAL A 179 -25.97 -7.84 6.07
CA VAL A 179 -25.81 -7.00 7.28
C VAL A 179 -24.60 -6.08 7.16
N PHE A 180 -23.45 -6.61 6.72
CA PHE A 180 -22.25 -5.80 6.50
C PHE A 180 -22.47 -4.72 5.44
N GLY A 181 -23.13 -5.05 4.33
CA GLY A 181 -23.47 -4.10 3.28
C GLY A 181 -24.38 -2.96 3.79
N LEU A 182 -25.33 -3.26 4.66
CA LEU A 182 -26.22 -2.27 5.27
C LEU A 182 -25.50 -1.33 6.26
N HIS A 183 -24.47 -1.83 6.95
CA HIS A 183 -23.70 -1.06 7.94
C HIS A 183 -22.32 -0.60 7.43
N PHE A 184 -22.10 -0.60 6.11
CA PHE A 184 -20.80 -0.31 5.52
C PHE A 184 -20.30 1.10 5.83
N ASP A 185 -21.19 2.10 5.83
CA ASP A 185 -20.86 3.50 6.14
C ASP A 185 -20.46 3.70 7.61
N GLU A 186 -21.01 2.89 8.51
CA GLU A 186 -20.63 2.89 9.92
C GLU A 186 -19.25 2.25 10.09
N PHE A 187 -18.99 1.12 9.43
CA PHE A 187 -17.68 0.49 9.41
C PHE A 187 -16.59 1.43 8.89
N MET A 188 -16.83 2.12 7.76
CA MET A 188 -15.86 3.05 7.18
C MET A 188 -15.60 4.29 8.05
N ARG A 189 -16.55 4.73 8.87
CA ARG A 189 -16.32 5.80 9.85
C ARG A 189 -15.49 5.32 11.05
N GLN A 190 -15.64 4.05 11.45
CA GLN A 190 -14.91 3.47 12.58
C GLN A 190 -13.49 3.01 12.20
N PHE A 191 -13.25 2.70 10.93
CA PHE A 191 -11.97 2.18 10.43
C PHE A 191 -10.78 3.14 10.65
N PRO A 192 -10.85 4.46 10.36
CA PRO A 192 -9.76 5.41 10.65
C PRO A 192 -9.51 5.63 12.15
N ALA A 193 -10.53 5.44 13.00
CA ALA A 193 -10.41 5.53 14.44
C ALA A 193 -9.63 4.34 15.05
N MET A 194 -9.29 3.31 14.25
CA MET A 194 -8.38 2.24 14.64
C MET A 194 -6.94 2.71 14.92
N GLY A 195 -6.55 3.93 14.54
CA GLY A 195 -5.23 4.48 14.84
C GLY A 195 -4.93 4.65 16.35
N ARG A 196 -5.94 4.58 17.23
CA ARG A 196 -5.76 4.69 18.70
C ARG A 196 -5.24 3.40 19.38
N TRP A 197 -4.89 2.38 18.60
CA TRP A 197 -4.71 0.99 19.06
C TRP A 197 -3.30 0.61 19.50
N ILE A 198 -2.37 1.56 19.57
CA ILE A 198 -1.03 1.36 20.14
C ILE A 198 -1.07 1.46 21.69
N ARG A 199 -2.12 0.91 22.30
CA ARG A 199 -2.18 0.68 23.75
C ARG A 199 -1.98 -0.81 23.98
N LEU A 200 -1.22 -1.16 25.02
CA LEU A 200 -0.87 -2.55 25.32
C LEU A 200 -2.10 -3.48 25.40
N GLU A 201 -3.20 -2.98 25.96
CA GLU A 201 -4.48 -3.70 26.07
C GLU A 201 -5.07 -4.09 24.70
N ALA A 202 -5.07 -3.17 23.74
CA ALA A 202 -5.58 -3.42 22.40
C ALA A 202 -4.74 -4.47 21.66
N VAL A 203 -3.42 -4.44 21.85
CA VAL A 203 -2.48 -5.43 21.29
C VAL A 203 -2.72 -6.82 21.90
N LEU A 204 -2.94 -6.90 23.21
CA LEU A 204 -3.23 -8.17 23.89
C LEU A 204 -4.56 -8.78 23.43
N ILE A 205 -5.62 -7.97 23.30
CA ILE A 205 -6.91 -8.42 22.77
C ILE A 205 -6.76 -8.91 21.33
N LEU A 206 -6.06 -8.15 20.48
CA LEU A 206 -5.82 -8.54 19.09
C LEU A 206 -5.02 -9.84 18.99
N ALA A 207 -3.96 -10.00 19.81
CA ALA A 207 -3.17 -11.23 19.86
C ALA A 207 -4.02 -12.43 20.32
N ALA A 208 -4.89 -12.25 21.31
CA ALA A 208 -5.83 -13.28 21.76
C ALA A 208 -6.84 -13.66 20.67
N VAL A 209 -7.37 -12.68 19.93
CA VAL A 209 -8.27 -12.90 18.79
C VAL A 209 -7.57 -13.67 17.67
N ILE A 210 -6.35 -13.26 17.28
CA ILE A 210 -5.57 -13.97 16.26
C ILE A 210 -5.27 -15.41 16.72
N GLY A 211 -4.82 -15.59 17.96
CA GLY A 211 -4.55 -16.92 18.51
C GLY A 211 -5.80 -17.82 18.53
N GLY A 212 -6.91 -17.31 19.08
CA GLY A 212 -8.16 -18.05 19.20
C GLY A 212 -8.77 -18.43 17.85
N THR A 213 -8.82 -17.50 16.90
CA THR A 213 -9.33 -17.75 15.54
C THR A 213 -8.49 -18.79 14.81
N LYS A 214 -7.15 -18.75 14.95
CA LYS A 214 -6.26 -19.76 14.35
C LYS A 214 -6.39 -21.13 15.02
N VAL A 215 -6.60 -21.21 16.33
CA VAL A 215 -6.88 -22.51 16.98
C VAL A 215 -8.14 -23.12 16.38
N MET A 216 -9.20 -22.32 16.23
CA MET A 216 -10.45 -22.79 15.61
C MET A 216 -10.26 -23.20 14.15
N HIS A 217 -9.44 -22.47 13.38
CA HIS A 217 -9.06 -22.82 12.00
C HIS A 217 -8.43 -24.21 11.91
N GLU A 218 -7.40 -24.47 12.72
CA GLU A 218 -6.70 -25.76 12.76
C GLU A 218 -7.62 -26.90 13.24
N LEU A 219 -8.49 -26.62 14.22
CA LEU A 219 -9.51 -27.58 14.67
C LEU A 219 -10.51 -27.90 13.55
N GLY A 220 -10.88 -26.92 12.71
CA GLY A 220 -11.72 -27.12 11.54
C GLY A 220 -11.13 -28.16 10.58
N HIS A 221 -9.84 -28.03 10.25
CA HIS A 221 -9.10 -29.02 9.46
C HIS A 221 -9.12 -30.42 10.09
N ALA A 222 -8.84 -30.51 11.40
CA ALA A 222 -8.79 -31.78 12.12
C ALA A 222 -10.16 -32.48 12.18
N VAL A 223 -11.23 -31.73 12.46
CA VAL A 223 -12.61 -32.23 12.51
C VAL A 223 -13.05 -32.76 11.14
N MET A 224 -12.76 -32.02 10.06
CA MET A 224 -13.13 -32.45 8.71
C MET A 224 -12.32 -33.68 8.25
N CYS A 225 -11.03 -33.73 8.57
CA CYS A 225 -10.18 -34.90 8.30
C CYS A 225 -10.78 -36.15 8.97
N LYS A 226 -11.16 -36.02 10.25
CA LYS A 226 -11.83 -37.07 11.02
C LYS A 226 -13.19 -37.48 10.45
N HIS A 227 -13.98 -36.52 9.97
CA HIS A 227 -15.29 -36.80 9.38
C HIS A 227 -15.21 -37.74 8.17
N PHE A 228 -14.14 -37.63 7.36
CA PHE A 228 -13.91 -38.51 6.23
C PHE A 228 -13.07 -39.77 6.55
N GLY A 229 -12.77 -40.01 7.83
CA GLY A 229 -12.06 -41.21 8.30
C GLY A 229 -10.55 -41.10 8.41
N GLY A 230 -9.98 -39.88 8.28
CA GLY A 230 -8.58 -39.61 8.55
C GLY A 230 -8.29 -39.37 10.04
N GLU A 231 -7.04 -39.59 10.45
CA GLU A 231 -6.57 -39.39 11.82
C GLU A 231 -5.68 -38.13 11.90
N CYS A 232 -5.87 -37.32 12.95
CA CYS A 232 -5.03 -36.16 13.24
C CYS A 232 -4.39 -36.33 14.62
N HIS A 233 -3.07 -36.46 14.66
CA HIS A 233 -2.32 -36.80 15.87
C HIS A 233 -1.44 -35.65 16.41
N GLN A 234 -1.32 -34.53 15.67
CA GLN A 234 -0.49 -33.39 16.08
C GLN A 234 -1.14 -32.06 15.69
N ILE A 235 -1.45 -31.23 16.69
CA ILE A 235 -1.74 -29.80 16.54
C ILE A 235 -0.81 -29.02 17.47
N GLY A 236 -0.19 -27.95 17.00
CA GLY A 236 0.67 -27.15 17.86
C GLY A 236 1.08 -25.80 17.31
N PRO A 237 1.74 -24.98 18.14
CA PRO A 237 2.33 -23.74 17.67
C PRO A 237 3.62 -23.99 16.87
N MET A 238 3.83 -23.15 15.86
CA MET A 238 5.08 -23.02 15.12
C MET A 238 5.46 -21.56 14.99
N LEU A 239 6.75 -21.27 14.84
CA LEU A 239 7.28 -19.94 14.64
C LEU A 239 7.87 -19.87 13.23
N LEU A 240 7.21 -19.10 12.35
CA LEU A 240 7.64 -18.86 10.98
C LEU A 240 8.18 -17.43 10.88
N VAL A 241 9.49 -17.29 10.71
CA VAL A 241 10.18 -15.98 10.64
C VAL A 241 9.78 -15.09 11.82
N PHE A 242 9.92 -15.60 13.05
CA PHE A 242 9.53 -14.91 14.30
C PHE A 242 8.04 -14.58 14.46
N THR A 243 7.19 -14.96 13.50
CA THR A 243 5.74 -14.80 13.59
C THR A 243 5.13 -16.07 14.17
N PRO A 244 4.36 -16.00 15.27
CA PRO A 244 3.64 -17.15 15.80
C PRO A 244 2.56 -17.60 14.82
N ALA A 245 2.53 -18.89 14.52
CA ALA A 245 1.53 -19.56 13.71
C ALA A 245 1.13 -20.88 14.37
N LEU A 246 0.04 -21.49 13.92
CA LEU A 246 -0.36 -22.82 14.35
C LEU A 246 -0.24 -23.79 13.18
N TYR A 247 -0.12 -25.08 13.48
CA TYR A 247 -0.15 -26.14 12.48
C TYR A 247 -1.03 -27.29 12.96
N CYS A 248 -1.75 -27.89 12.02
CA CYS A 248 -2.44 -29.16 12.16
C CYS A 248 -1.86 -30.18 11.18
N ASP A 249 -1.47 -31.36 11.66
CA ASP A 249 -1.04 -32.44 10.79
C ASP A 249 -2.24 -33.17 10.17
N THR A 250 -2.66 -32.69 9.01
CA THR A 250 -3.69 -33.32 8.17
C THR A 250 -3.09 -34.21 7.07
N SER A 251 -1.87 -34.70 7.25
CA SER A 251 -1.21 -35.56 6.24
C SER A 251 -1.97 -36.86 5.96
N ASP A 252 -2.88 -37.28 6.84
CA ASP A 252 -3.72 -38.46 6.60
C ASP A 252 -4.79 -38.23 5.52
N SER A 253 -5.09 -36.97 5.19
CA SER A 253 -6.00 -36.62 4.07
C SER A 253 -5.49 -37.15 2.72
N TRP A 254 -4.18 -37.38 2.58
CA TRP A 254 -3.59 -37.99 1.37
C TRP A 254 -4.01 -39.44 1.16
N MET A 255 -4.56 -40.11 2.18
CA MET A 255 -5.14 -41.45 2.06
C MET A 255 -6.58 -41.44 1.53
N LEU A 256 -7.23 -40.27 1.41
CA LEU A 256 -8.58 -40.17 0.87
C LEU A 256 -8.55 -40.28 -0.66
N SER A 257 -9.25 -41.28 -1.21
CA SER A 257 -9.30 -41.52 -2.66
C SER A 257 -10.09 -40.43 -3.40
N ASN A 258 -11.14 -39.87 -2.78
CA ASN A 258 -11.98 -38.86 -3.38
C ASN A 258 -11.38 -37.44 -3.26
N ARG A 259 -11.10 -36.81 -4.42
CA ARG A 259 -10.57 -35.44 -4.50
C ARG A 259 -11.44 -34.39 -3.81
N TRP A 260 -12.77 -34.57 -3.80
CA TRP A 260 -13.68 -33.62 -3.15
C TRP A 260 -13.60 -33.70 -1.63
N GLN A 261 -13.31 -34.88 -1.08
CA GLN A 261 -13.10 -35.05 0.36
C GLN A 261 -11.77 -34.41 0.79
N ARG A 262 -10.70 -34.59 0.01
CA ARG A 262 -9.42 -33.90 0.24
C ARG A 262 -9.56 -32.38 0.19
N ALA A 263 -10.20 -31.87 -0.87
CA ALA A 263 -10.50 -30.44 -1.01
C ALA A 263 -11.37 -29.91 0.15
N ALA A 264 -12.34 -30.69 0.64
CA ALA A 264 -13.16 -30.31 1.79
C ALA A 264 -12.33 -30.20 3.08
N VAL A 265 -11.35 -31.09 3.30
CA VAL A 265 -10.41 -30.98 4.43
C VAL A 265 -9.60 -29.68 4.34
N GLY A 266 -9.10 -29.32 3.14
CA GLY A 266 -8.41 -28.04 2.92
C GLY A 266 -9.33 -26.82 3.06
N LEU A 267 -10.60 -26.93 2.69
CA LEU A 267 -11.57 -25.84 2.80
C LEU A 267 -12.06 -25.62 4.25
N ALA A 268 -11.90 -26.61 5.12
CA ALA A 268 -12.49 -26.57 6.46
C ALA A 268 -11.95 -25.42 7.34
N GLY A 269 -10.66 -25.10 7.25
CA GLY A 269 -10.07 -23.94 7.93
C GLY A 269 -10.67 -22.63 7.45
N ILE A 270 -10.65 -22.40 6.13
CA ILE A 270 -11.28 -21.25 5.45
C ILE A 270 -12.76 -21.13 5.84
N GLY A 271 -13.52 -22.23 5.79
CA GLY A 271 -14.93 -22.25 6.16
C GLY A 271 -15.16 -21.89 7.62
N THR A 272 -14.27 -22.32 8.52
CA THR A 272 -14.35 -21.98 9.95
C THR A 272 -14.11 -20.49 10.18
N GLU A 273 -13.10 -19.90 9.53
CA GLU A 273 -12.84 -18.47 9.59
C GLU A 273 -14.01 -17.65 9.03
N VAL A 274 -14.62 -18.09 7.91
CA VAL A 274 -15.78 -17.42 7.30
C VAL A 274 -17.01 -17.48 8.21
N ILE A 275 -17.28 -18.62 8.86
CA ILE A 275 -18.37 -18.75 9.83
C ILE A 275 -18.14 -17.83 11.04
N LEU A 276 -16.91 -17.80 11.57
CA LEU A 276 -16.53 -16.91 12.67
C LEU A 276 -16.69 -15.43 12.28
N ALA A 277 -16.22 -15.04 11.10
CA ALA A 277 -16.41 -13.70 10.57
C ALA A 277 -17.89 -13.34 10.42
N SER A 278 -18.73 -14.29 9.98
CA SER A 278 -20.16 -14.08 9.80
C SER A 278 -20.88 -13.86 11.13
N ILE A 279 -20.60 -14.69 12.13
CA ILE A 279 -21.14 -14.52 13.49
C ILE A 279 -20.66 -13.18 14.07
N ALA A 280 -19.38 -12.87 13.94
CA ALA A 280 -18.79 -11.64 14.44
C ALA A 280 -19.39 -10.39 13.78
N THR A 281 -19.69 -10.44 12.48
CA THR A 281 -20.38 -9.36 11.75
C THR A 281 -21.76 -9.08 12.34
N ILE A 282 -22.54 -10.13 12.61
CA ILE A 282 -23.89 -9.99 13.17
C ILE A 282 -23.82 -9.45 14.60
N VAL A 283 -22.88 -9.95 15.43
CA VAL A 283 -22.68 -9.46 16.79
C VAL A 283 -22.23 -8.00 16.79
N TRP A 284 -21.30 -7.63 15.91
CA TRP A 284 -20.83 -6.25 15.76
C TRP A 284 -21.98 -5.31 15.39
N ALA A 285 -22.78 -5.67 14.37
CA ALA A 285 -23.92 -4.87 13.94
C ALA A 285 -25.04 -4.77 15.00
N SER A 286 -25.12 -5.73 15.93
CA SER A 286 -26.18 -5.79 16.95
C SER A 286 -25.74 -5.24 18.31
N THR A 287 -24.53 -4.71 18.46
CA THR A 287 -23.98 -4.28 19.76
C THR A 287 -23.56 -2.80 19.76
N ALA A 288 -23.78 -2.13 20.89
CA ALA A 288 -23.29 -0.77 21.11
C ALA A 288 -21.77 -0.73 21.38
N PRO A 289 -21.11 0.42 21.22
CA PRO A 289 -19.67 0.57 21.47
C PRO A 289 -19.26 0.07 22.86
N GLY A 290 -18.43 -0.98 22.91
CA GLY A 290 -17.98 -1.66 24.13
C GLY A 290 -17.03 -2.82 23.82
N LEU A 291 -16.63 -3.60 24.83
CA LEU A 291 -15.66 -4.69 24.67
C LEU A 291 -16.14 -5.76 23.68
N VAL A 292 -17.41 -6.16 23.76
CA VAL A 292 -17.99 -7.19 22.86
C VAL A 292 -18.00 -6.70 21.41
N HIS A 293 -18.43 -5.46 21.19
CA HIS A 293 -18.43 -4.82 19.87
C HIS A 293 -17.00 -4.74 19.31
N TYR A 294 -16.03 -4.35 20.14
CA TYR A 294 -14.63 -4.27 19.76
C TYR A 294 -14.01 -5.63 19.40
N VAL A 295 -14.27 -6.67 20.21
CA VAL A 295 -13.78 -8.04 19.94
C VAL A 295 -14.44 -8.59 18.67
N ALA A 296 -15.75 -8.40 18.49
CA ALA A 296 -16.47 -8.82 17.30
C ALA A 296 -15.91 -8.15 16.04
N MET A 297 -15.65 -6.84 16.08
CA MET A 297 -15.01 -6.13 14.97
C MET A 297 -13.61 -6.69 14.66
N ASN A 298 -12.82 -6.99 15.69
CA ASN A 298 -11.48 -7.59 15.52
C ASN A 298 -11.55 -9.00 14.91
N VAL A 299 -12.45 -9.86 15.38
CA VAL A 299 -12.66 -11.21 14.82
C VAL A 299 -13.10 -11.10 13.36
N MET A 300 -14.08 -10.23 13.08
CA MET A 300 -14.56 -9.97 11.71
C MET A 300 -13.41 -9.55 10.79
N LEU A 301 -12.59 -8.58 11.21
CA LEU A 301 -11.47 -8.08 10.41
C LEU A 301 -10.36 -9.14 10.24
N VAL A 302 -9.91 -9.77 11.34
CA VAL A 302 -8.82 -10.76 11.33
C VAL A 302 -9.21 -11.97 10.48
N CYS A 303 -10.39 -12.55 10.69
CA CYS A 303 -10.87 -13.67 9.89
C CYS A 303 -11.04 -13.25 8.43
N SER A 304 -11.71 -12.13 8.12
CA SER A 304 -11.93 -11.73 6.72
C SER A 304 -10.62 -11.45 5.97
N VAL A 305 -9.72 -10.67 6.55
CA VAL A 305 -8.42 -10.32 5.94
C VAL A 305 -7.53 -11.56 5.83
N SER A 306 -7.43 -12.37 6.89
CA SER A 306 -6.60 -13.57 6.87
C SER A 306 -7.12 -14.61 5.89
N THR A 307 -8.44 -14.80 5.82
CA THR A 307 -9.05 -15.74 4.88
C THR A 307 -8.89 -15.26 3.45
N VAL A 308 -9.28 -14.03 3.11
CA VAL A 308 -9.33 -13.59 1.71
C VAL A 308 -7.93 -13.35 1.12
N LEU A 309 -7.04 -12.65 1.84
CA LEU A 309 -5.73 -12.29 1.29
C LEU A 309 -4.71 -13.43 1.36
N PHE A 310 -4.80 -14.29 2.38
CA PHE A 310 -3.77 -15.30 2.63
C PHE A 310 -4.30 -16.73 2.43
N ASN A 311 -5.28 -17.18 3.22
CA ASN A 311 -5.66 -18.59 3.26
C ASN A 311 -6.42 -19.06 2.02
N ALA A 312 -7.44 -18.33 1.57
CA ALA A 312 -8.24 -18.67 0.39
C ALA A 312 -7.51 -18.39 -0.93
N ASN A 313 -6.40 -17.65 -0.90
CA ASN A 313 -5.63 -17.33 -2.09
C ASN A 313 -4.82 -18.55 -2.57
N PRO A 314 -5.12 -19.12 -3.74
CA PRO A 314 -4.45 -20.33 -4.22
C PRO A 314 -3.03 -20.09 -4.74
N LEU A 315 -2.58 -18.84 -4.85
CA LEU A 315 -1.30 -18.47 -5.44
C LEU A 315 -0.12 -18.65 -4.47
N LEU A 316 -0.40 -18.71 -3.17
CA LEU A 316 0.56 -19.01 -2.12
C LEU A 316 0.22 -20.34 -1.48
N ARG A 317 1.24 -21.02 -0.95
CA ARG A 317 1.14 -22.38 -0.38
C ARG A 317 0.47 -22.38 1.01
N TYR A 318 -0.73 -21.80 1.08
CA TYR A 318 -1.69 -21.88 2.18
C TYR A 318 -2.83 -22.83 1.78
N ASP A 319 -3.94 -22.84 2.53
CA ASP A 319 -5.01 -23.82 2.35
C ASP A 319 -5.66 -23.79 0.96
N GLY A 320 -5.90 -22.59 0.42
CA GLY A 320 -6.47 -22.39 -0.91
C GLY A 320 -5.62 -22.99 -2.03
N TYR A 321 -4.30 -23.05 -1.85
CA TYR A 321 -3.41 -23.75 -2.78
C TYR A 321 -3.64 -25.25 -2.76
N PHE A 322 -3.76 -25.85 -1.57
CA PHE A 322 -4.03 -27.28 -1.46
C PHE A 322 -5.44 -27.63 -1.97
N VAL A 323 -6.44 -26.79 -1.66
CA VAL A 323 -7.79 -26.91 -2.22
C VAL A 323 -7.75 -26.89 -3.76
N LEU A 324 -7.09 -25.91 -4.38
CA LEU A 324 -6.96 -25.86 -5.84
C LEU A 324 -6.18 -27.07 -6.39
N SER A 325 -5.10 -27.47 -5.71
CA SER A 325 -4.28 -28.63 -6.08
C SER A 325 -5.10 -29.92 -6.09
N ASP A 326 -5.99 -30.09 -5.11
CA ASP A 326 -6.89 -31.24 -5.00
C ASP A 326 -8.05 -31.19 -6.00
N LEU A 327 -8.67 -30.02 -6.21
CA LEU A 327 -9.76 -29.85 -7.18
C LEU A 327 -9.30 -30.11 -8.62
N VAL A 328 -8.12 -29.61 -8.97
CA VAL A 328 -7.51 -29.84 -10.28
C VAL A 328 -6.81 -31.20 -10.36
N ASP A 329 -6.65 -31.88 -9.23
CA ASP A 329 -6.08 -33.22 -9.10
C ASP A 329 -4.62 -33.29 -9.64
N VAL A 330 -3.86 -32.22 -9.37
CA VAL A 330 -2.45 -32.09 -9.73
C VAL A 330 -1.64 -31.92 -8.44
N PRO A 331 -0.99 -32.98 -7.93
CA PRO A 331 -0.17 -32.87 -6.72
C PRO A 331 1.05 -31.97 -6.99
N ASN A 332 1.47 -31.22 -5.98
CA ASN A 332 2.59 -30.27 -6.06
C ASN A 332 2.45 -29.26 -7.22
N LEU A 333 1.23 -28.75 -7.42
CA LEU A 333 0.86 -27.77 -8.44
C LEU A 333 1.89 -26.65 -8.64
N GLY A 334 2.35 -26.02 -7.55
CA GLY A 334 3.28 -24.89 -7.58
C GLY A 334 4.67 -25.24 -8.11
N GLU A 335 5.16 -26.43 -7.78
CA GLU A 335 6.46 -26.88 -8.28
C GLU A 335 6.37 -27.33 -9.74
N ARG A 336 5.31 -28.07 -10.09
CA ARG A 336 5.08 -28.55 -11.46
C ARG A 336 4.88 -27.39 -12.44
N SER A 337 4.07 -26.41 -12.07
CA SER A 337 3.83 -25.20 -12.87
C SER A 337 5.11 -24.36 -13.03
N ARG A 338 5.91 -24.18 -11.98
CA ARG A 338 7.21 -23.49 -12.06
C ARG A 338 8.21 -24.22 -12.95
N ARG A 339 8.29 -25.55 -12.85
CA ARG A 339 9.17 -26.38 -13.71
C ARG A 339 8.77 -26.25 -15.18
N LEU A 340 7.46 -26.30 -15.48
CA LEU A 340 6.95 -26.08 -16.84
C LEU A 340 7.32 -24.68 -17.35
N LEU A 341 7.03 -23.63 -16.58
CA LEU A 341 7.38 -22.25 -16.97
C LEU A 341 8.88 -22.08 -17.21
N SER A 342 9.73 -22.64 -16.33
CA SER A 342 11.18 -22.59 -16.52
C SER A 342 11.64 -23.37 -17.75
N GLY A 343 11.04 -24.52 -18.05
CA GLY A 343 11.36 -25.32 -19.23
C GLY A 343 11.00 -24.60 -20.53
N TYR A 344 9.81 -24.00 -20.61
CA TYR A 344 9.40 -23.18 -21.76
C TYR A 344 10.24 -21.92 -21.90
N ALA A 345 10.55 -21.22 -20.79
CA ALA A 345 11.43 -20.06 -20.81
C ALA A 345 12.84 -20.42 -21.30
N MET A 346 13.40 -21.56 -20.86
CA MET A 346 14.68 -22.07 -21.34
C MET A 346 14.64 -22.49 -22.82
N LYS A 347 13.54 -23.09 -23.28
CA LYS A 347 13.35 -23.40 -24.70
C LYS A 347 13.26 -22.15 -25.57
N ALA A 348 12.59 -21.11 -25.10
CA ALA A 348 12.45 -19.84 -25.81
C ALA A 348 13.78 -19.06 -25.85
N THR A 349 14.48 -18.94 -24.71
CA THR A 349 15.70 -18.15 -24.57
C THR A 349 16.96 -18.89 -25.03
N MET A 350 17.12 -20.16 -24.65
CA MET A 350 18.34 -20.94 -24.85
C MET A 350 18.19 -22.09 -25.86
N GLY A 351 16.96 -22.44 -26.25
CA GLY A 351 16.70 -23.52 -27.21
C GLY A 351 16.89 -24.94 -26.67
N VAL A 352 16.88 -25.10 -25.35
CA VAL A 352 17.11 -26.37 -24.66
C VAL A 352 15.78 -27.05 -24.37
N ASP A 353 15.60 -28.28 -24.84
CA ASP A 353 14.39 -29.09 -24.63
C ASP A 353 14.50 -29.93 -23.33
N GLU A 354 14.25 -29.30 -22.18
CA GLU A 354 14.12 -29.96 -20.86
C GLU A 354 12.63 -30.05 -20.44
N LEU A 355 11.73 -30.45 -21.35
CA LEU A 355 10.32 -30.63 -21.00
C LEU A 355 10.14 -31.90 -20.14
N PRO A 356 9.34 -31.87 -19.06
CA PRO A 356 9.11 -33.03 -18.23
C PRO A 356 8.42 -34.16 -19.01
N ASP A 357 8.83 -35.40 -18.73
CA ASP A 357 8.46 -36.67 -19.41
C ASP A 357 6.97 -37.07 -19.29
N VAL A 358 6.13 -36.20 -18.72
CA VAL A 358 4.71 -36.50 -18.49
C VAL A 358 3.88 -35.91 -19.64
N MET A 359 3.12 -36.77 -20.32
CA MET A 359 2.16 -36.39 -21.35
C MET A 359 1.05 -35.52 -20.73
N ILE A 360 1.21 -34.20 -20.80
CA ILE A 360 0.21 -33.21 -20.34
C ILE A 360 -0.45 -32.61 -21.58
N SER A 361 -1.77 -32.40 -21.54
CA SER A 361 -2.47 -31.74 -22.66
C SER A 361 -2.00 -30.28 -22.85
N LYS A 362 -2.09 -29.76 -24.08
CA LYS A 362 -1.70 -28.36 -24.38
C LYS A 362 -2.48 -27.36 -23.53
N THR A 363 -3.77 -27.60 -23.32
CA THR A 363 -4.64 -26.76 -22.47
C THR A 363 -4.19 -26.78 -21.01
N GLU A 364 -3.77 -27.93 -20.49
CA GLU A 364 -3.26 -28.04 -19.13
C GLU A 364 -1.93 -27.34 -18.94
N SER A 365 -1.03 -27.48 -19.92
CA SER A 365 0.23 -26.74 -19.91
C SER A 365 -0.02 -25.22 -19.90
N SER A 366 -0.98 -24.71 -20.70
CA SER A 366 -1.29 -23.28 -20.75
C SER A 366 -1.81 -22.72 -19.43
N TRP A 367 -2.79 -23.37 -18.78
CA TRP A 367 -3.28 -22.85 -17.50
C TRP A 367 -2.24 -23.01 -16.38
N LEU A 368 -1.43 -24.08 -16.38
CA LEU A 368 -0.34 -24.25 -15.41
C LEU A 368 0.72 -23.14 -15.55
N MET A 369 1.04 -22.74 -16.78
CA MET A 369 1.94 -21.60 -17.04
C MET A 369 1.30 -20.29 -16.57
N PHE A 370 0.01 -20.07 -16.86
CA PHE A 370 -0.72 -18.89 -16.39
C PHE A 370 -0.71 -18.82 -14.86
N TYR A 371 -1.01 -19.93 -14.18
CA TYR A 371 -0.93 -20.05 -12.73
C TYR A 371 0.50 -19.77 -12.21
N ALA A 372 1.55 -20.29 -12.86
CA ALA A 372 2.93 -20.03 -12.45
C ALA A 372 3.30 -18.54 -12.52
N VAL A 373 2.88 -17.84 -13.58
CA VAL A 373 3.08 -16.40 -13.75
C VAL A 373 2.30 -15.63 -12.70
N LEU A 374 1.03 -15.96 -12.50
CA LEU A 374 0.17 -15.29 -11.53
C LEU A 374 0.69 -15.49 -10.09
N ALA A 375 1.12 -16.70 -9.73
CA ALA A 375 1.74 -17.00 -8.43
C ALA A 375 3.12 -16.38 -8.26
N PHE A 376 3.86 -16.15 -9.35
CA PHE A 376 5.11 -15.39 -9.31
C PHE A 376 4.85 -13.92 -9.03
N VAL A 377 3.98 -13.27 -9.80
CA VAL A 377 3.61 -11.86 -9.65
C VAL A 377 3.03 -11.59 -8.26
N TYR A 378 2.06 -12.41 -7.82
CA TYR A 378 1.41 -12.25 -6.53
C TYR A 378 2.38 -12.36 -5.35
N ARG A 379 3.30 -13.34 -5.38
CA ARG A 379 4.30 -13.50 -4.32
C ARG A 379 5.26 -12.31 -4.25
N TRP A 380 5.68 -11.77 -5.39
CA TRP A 380 6.53 -10.58 -5.45
C TRP A 380 5.77 -9.35 -4.96
N SER A 381 4.56 -9.11 -5.45
CA SER A 381 3.74 -7.98 -5.02
C SER A 381 3.43 -8.03 -3.53
N LEU A 382 3.04 -9.20 -3.01
CA LEU A 382 2.74 -9.37 -1.59
C LEU A 382 3.98 -9.13 -0.73
N THR A 383 5.14 -9.67 -1.11
CA THR A 383 6.34 -9.49 -0.29
C THR A 383 6.82 -8.04 -0.33
N LEU A 384 6.76 -7.38 -1.48
CA LEU A 384 7.03 -5.94 -1.59
C LEU A 384 6.03 -5.12 -0.74
N ALA A 385 4.74 -5.49 -0.74
CA ALA A 385 3.71 -4.84 0.06
C ALA A 385 3.93 -5.03 1.57
N ILE A 386 4.28 -6.24 2.04
CA ILE A 386 4.58 -6.51 3.46
C ILE A 386 5.81 -5.72 3.90
N VAL A 387 6.87 -5.75 3.10
CA VAL A 387 8.12 -5.02 3.38
C VAL A 387 7.87 -3.52 3.42
N TRP A 388 7.08 -3.00 2.48
CA TRP A 388 6.68 -1.60 2.46
C TRP A 388 5.80 -1.22 3.68
N LEU A 389 4.81 -2.04 4.01
CA LEU A 389 3.95 -1.84 5.17
C LEU A 389 4.79 -1.80 6.44
N LEU A 390 5.71 -2.75 6.60
CA LEU A 390 6.61 -2.81 7.75
C LEU A 390 7.51 -1.58 7.80
N ALA A 391 8.12 -1.18 6.69
CA ALA A 391 8.93 0.03 6.62
C ALA A 391 8.13 1.27 7.03
N THR A 392 6.87 1.38 6.60
CA THR A 392 5.97 2.50 6.93
C THR A 392 5.55 2.49 8.39
N LEU A 393 5.22 1.31 8.95
CA LEU A 393 4.88 1.14 10.36
C LEU A 393 6.07 1.45 11.28
N LEU A 394 7.31 1.24 10.84
CA LEU A 394 8.52 1.52 11.62
C LEU A 394 8.94 3.00 11.62
N ARG A 395 8.51 3.80 10.63
CA ARG A 395 8.82 5.25 10.54
C ARG A 395 8.47 6.05 11.80
N PRO A 396 7.23 5.99 12.36
CA PRO A 396 6.87 6.78 13.54
C PRO A 396 7.69 6.40 14.79
N TYR A 397 8.32 5.22 14.81
CA TYR A 397 9.18 4.78 15.91
C TYR A 397 10.67 5.14 15.71
N GLY A 398 11.02 5.87 14.64
CA GLY A 398 12.41 6.23 14.32
C GLY A 398 13.27 5.06 13.82
N LEU A 399 12.66 3.91 13.51
CA LEU A 399 13.35 2.69 13.08
C LEU A 399 13.46 2.57 11.55
N GLU A 400 13.56 3.70 10.85
CA GLU A 400 13.59 3.75 9.37
C GLU A 400 14.75 2.94 8.78
N SER A 401 15.91 2.96 9.44
CA SER A 401 17.09 2.20 9.05
C SER A 401 16.86 0.69 9.08
N LEU A 402 16.10 0.20 10.06
CA LEU A 402 15.73 -1.22 10.17
C LEU A 402 14.73 -1.61 9.08
N GLY A 403 13.76 -0.75 8.79
CA GLY A 403 12.83 -0.93 7.66
C GLY A 403 13.57 -1.01 6.33
N LEU A 404 14.50 -0.09 6.06
CA LEU A 404 15.33 -0.08 4.85
C LEU A 404 16.19 -1.34 4.74
N LEU A 405 16.82 -1.77 5.83
CA LEU A 405 17.63 -2.98 5.88
C LEU A 405 16.80 -4.22 5.51
N LEU A 406 15.58 -4.35 6.06
CA LEU A 406 14.65 -5.43 5.70
C LEU A 406 14.25 -5.38 4.22
N CYS A 407 14.02 -4.18 3.66
CA CYS A 407 13.78 -4.01 2.22
C CYS A 407 14.94 -4.54 1.38
N VAL A 408 16.17 -4.16 1.72
CA VAL A 408 17.38 -4.58 1.00
C VAL A 408 17.55 -6.10 1.08
N PHE A 409 17.37 -6.70 2.25
CA PHE A 409 17.45 -8.16 2.40
C PHE A 409 16.35 -8.89 1.63
N ALA A 410 15.10 -8.40 1.65
CA ALA A 410 13.99 -9.02 0.93
C ALA A 410 14.19 -8.94 -0.59
N VAL A 411 14.50 -7.75 -1.13
CA VAL A 411 14.75 -7.54 -2.55
C VAL A 411 16.01 -8.29 -3.02
N GLY A 412 17.07 -8.25 -2.22
CA GLY A 412 18.31 -9.01 -2.48
C GLY A 412 18.06 -10.52 -2.51
N GLY A 413 17.29 -11.05 -1.56
CA GLY A 413 16.87 -12.45 -1.51
C GLY A 413 16.01 -12.85 -2.70
N MET A 414 15.05 -12.02 -3.10
CA MET A 414 14.24 -12.24 -4.30
C MET A 414 15.10 -12.30 -5.57
N LEU A 415 15.97 -11.31 -5.76
CA LEU A 415 16.87 -11.24 -6.91
C LEU A 415 17.82 -12.45 -6.92
N PHE A 416 18.33 -12.86 -5.76
CA PHE A 416 19.13 -14.07 -5.61
C PHE A 416 18.37 -15.32 -6.07
N THR A 417 17.11 -15.50 -5.67
CA THR A 417 16.32 -16.66 -6.10
C THR A 417 16.00 -16.68 -7.60
N LEU A 418 15.85 -15.50 -8.22
CA LEU A 418 15.63 -15.35 -9.66
C LEU A 418 16.90 -15.69 -10.46
N LEU A 419 18.07 -15.25 -9.97
CA LEU A 419 19.36 -15.45 -10.62
C LEU A 419 20.00 -16.82 -10.33
N ARG A 420 19.67 -17.46 -9.20
CA ARG A 420 20.28 -18.74 -8.80
C ARG A 420 20.10 -19.84 -9.85
N ASN A 421 18.89 -20.00 -10.38
CA ASN A 421 18.58 -21.05 -11.35
C ASN A 421 19.36 -20.88 -12.68
N PRO A 422 19.36 -19.70 -13.33
CA PRO A 422 20.18 -19.50 -14.53
C PRO A 422 21.68 -19.59 -14.23
N ILE A 423 22.18 -19.06 -13.10
CA ILE A 423 23.61 -19.19 -12.73
C ILE A 423 24.01 -20.67 -12.61
N ASN A 424 23.22 -21.48 -11.90
CA ASN A 424 23.50 -22.91 -11.75
C ASN A 424 23.42 -23.67 -13.08
N PHE A 425 22.52 -23.26 -13.97
CA PHE A 425 22.43 -23.80 -15.31
C PHE A 425 23.71 -23.53 -16.12
N PHE A 426 24.21 -22.28 -16.11
CA PHE A 426 25.45 -21.92 -16.80
C PHE A 426 26.71 -22.53 -16.16
N ARG A 427 26.68 -22.89 -14.88
CA ARG A 427 27.80 -23.57 -14.20
C ARG A 427 27.87 -25.06 -14.53
N ASN A 428 26.79 -25.70 -14.99
CA ASN A 428 26.77 -27.13 -15.29
C ASN A 428 27.27 -27.43 -16.73
N PRO A 429 28.45 -28.06 -16.91
CA PRO A 429 29.06 -28.24 -18.23
C PRO A 429 28.23 -29.12 -19.18
N ALA A 430 27.48 -30.09 -18.64
CA ALA A 430 26.65 -31.01 -19.43
C ALA A 430 25.46 -30.30 -20.09
N ARG A 431 24.91 -29.28 -19.43
CA ARG A 431 23.76 -28.52 -19.94
C ARG A 431 24.15 -27.45 -20.95
N ARG A 432 25.35 -26.86 -20.81
CA ARG A 432 25.89 -25.88 -21.77
C ARG A 432 25.97 -26.41 -23.20
N LYS A 433 26.27 -27.70 -23.39
CA LYS A 433 26.41 -28.31 -24.72
C LYS A 433 25.12 -28.30 -25.55
N HIS A 434 23.96 -28.18 -24.91
CA HIS A 434 22.65 -28.20 -25.59
C HIS A 434 22.11 -26.80 -25.93
N ILE A 435 22.86 -25.73 -25.62
CA ILE A 435 22.43 -24.35 -25.85
C ILE A 435 22.55 -23.98 -27.33
N ARG A 436 21.48 -23.41 -27.90
CA ARG A 436 21.50 -22.83 -29.24
C ARG A 436 21.94 -21.36 -29.17
N MET A 437 23.20 -21.09 -29.51
CA MET A 437 23.81 -19.75 -29.35
C MET A 437 23.01 -18.62 -30.02
N ASN A 438 22.42 -18.86 -31.20
CA ASN A 438 21.62 -17.86 -31.91
C ASN A 438 20.42 -17.37 -31.07
N ARG A 439 19.71 -18.28 -30.38
CA ARG A 439 18.57 -17.91 -29.53
C ARG A 439 19.03 -17.14 -28.30
N LEU A 440 20.15 -17.55 -27.71
CA LEU A 440 20.73 -16.86 -26.57
C LEU A 440 21.10 -15.41 -26.94
N MET A 441 21.76 -15.21 -28.09
CA MET A 441 22.14 -13.88 -28.57
C MET A 441 20.92 -13.01 -28.87
N ILE A 442 19.90 -13.54 -29.55
CA ILE A 442 18.64 -12.81 -29.81
C ILE A 442 17.98 -12.41 -28.48
N SER A 443 17.88 -13.34 -27.52
CA SER A 443 17.29 -13.07 -26.21
C SER A 443 18.09 -12.04 -25.42
N GLY A 444 19.43 -12.04 -25.55
CA GLY A 444 20.31 -11.05 -24.95
C GLY A 444 20.11 -9.65 -25.54
N VAL A 445 20.01 -9.54 -26.87
CA VAL A 445 19.73 -8.27 -27.55
C VAL A 445 18.34 -7.73 -27.17
N VAL A 446 17.32 -8.59 -27.13
CA VAL A 446 15.97 -8.20 -26.69
C VAL A 446 15.98 -7.73 -25.24
N ALA A 447 16.68 -8.44 -24.33
CA ALA A 447 16.79 -8.04 -22.93
C ALA A 447 17.51 -6.69 -22.78
N ILE A 448 18.61 -6.47 -23.49
CA ILE A 448 19.33 -5.19 -23.51
C ILE A 448 18.44 -4.08 -24.06
N GLY A 449 17.70 -4.34 -25.15
CA GLY A 449 16.75 -3.38 -25.73
C GLY A 449 15.64 -2.99 -24.77
N LEU A 450 15.08 -3.95 -24.01
CA LEU A 450 14.07 -3.68 -22.98
C LEU A 450 14.64 -2.88 -21.80
N ILE A 451 15.85 -3.19 -21.35
CA ILE A 451 16.54 -2.42 -20.30
C ILE A 451 16.77 -0.99 -20.81
N TRP A 452 17.31 -0.84 -22.02
CA TRP A 452 17.55 0.47 -22.61
C TRP A 452 16.25 1.29 -22.72
N LEU A 453 15.15 0.67 -23.19
CA LEU A 453 13.83 1.31 -23.25
C LEU A 453 13.33 1.74 -21.87
N ALA A 454 13.56 0.94 -20.82
CA ALA A 454 13.16 1.27 -19.46
C ALA A 454 13.91 2.50 -18.90
N PHE A 455 15.17 2.71 -19.31
CA PHE A 455 16.01 3.82 -18.88
C PHE A 455 16.04 5.01 -19.85
N TYR A 456 15.46 4.89 -21.05
CA TYR A 456 15.42 5.96 -22.04
C TYR A 456 14.60 7.17 -21.53
N PRO A 457 15.11 8.41 -21.62
CA PRO A 457 14.45 9.60 -21.08
C PRO A 457 13.32 10.08 -22.00
N PHE A 458 12.07 9.82 -21.63
CA PHE A 458 10.89 10.26 -22.37
C PHE A 458 10.43 11.68 -21.97
N PRO A 459 9.90 12.49 -22.92
CA PRO A 459 9.29 13.80 -22.64
C PRO A 459 8.21 13.69 -21.57
N SER A 460 8.28 14.55 -20.54
CA SER A 460 7.37 14.53 -19.40
C SER A 460 6.75 15.92 -19.20
N GLY A 461 5.58 15.97 -18.56
CA GLY A 461 4.98 17.22 -18.12
C GLY A 461 4.48 17.09 -16.69
N VAL A 462 4.33 18.23 -16.03
CA VAL A 462 3.62 18.36 -14.76
C VAL A 462 2.24 18.92 -15.07
N SER A 463 1.20 18.31 -14.52
CA SER A 463 -0.18 18.77 -14.72
C SER A 463 -0.74 19.22 -13.38
N ALA A 464 -1.19 20.46 -13.35
CA ALA A 464 -1.69 21.10 -12.16
C ALA A 464 -2.80 22.09 -12.52
N GLU A 465 -3.64 22.37 -11.54
CA GLU A 465 -4.66 23.40 -11.63
C GLU A 465 -3.98 24.76 -11.42
N ALA A 466 -4.29 25.70 -12.32
CA ALA A 466 -3.82 27.06 -12.28
C ALA A 466 -4.97 28.02 -12.06
N ARG A 467 -4.66 29.14 -11.44
CA ARG A 467 -5.58 30.24 -11.23
C ARG A 467 -5.11 31.44 -12.03
N ILE A 468 -6.03 32.06 -12.75
CA ILE A 468 -5.74 33.26 -13.52
C ILE A 468 -5.78 34.49 -12.62
N VAL A 469 -4.69 35.26 -12.62
CA VAL A 469 -4.49 36.47 -11.83
C VAL A 469 -4.08 37.63 -12.76
N PRO A 470 -4.33 38.88 -12.40
CA PRO A 470 -3.93 39.99 -13.24
C PRO A 470 -2.41 40.14 -13.23
N HIS A 471 -1.83 40.52 -14.36
CA HIS A 471 -0.37 40.69 -14.48
C HIS A 471 0.13 41.81 -13.55
N GLN A 472 -0.62 42.90 -13.45
CA GLN A 472 -0.34 44.02 -12.54
C GLN A 472 -1.59 44.44 -11.78
N GLU A 473 -1.41 44.78 -10.52
CA GLU A 473 -2.49 45.18 -9.63
C GLU A 473 -2.02 46.28 -8.69
N ASN A 474 -2.78 47.38 -8.64
CA ASN A 474 -2.51 48.51 -7.75
C ASN A 474 -3.61 48.60 -6.68
N PRO A 475 -3.37 48.07 -5.46
CA PRO A 475 -4.35 48.11 -4.38
C PRO A 475 -4.55 49.54 -3.85
N ILE A 476 -5.80 49.87 -3.54
CA ILE A 476 -6.21 51.14 -2.95
C ILE A 476 -6.55 50.90 -1.49
N TYR A 477 -5.66 51.36 -0.61
CA TYR A 477 -5.82 51.22 0.84
C TYR A 477 -6.52 52.43 1.46
N VAL A 478 -7.26 52.17 2.52
CA VAL A 478 -7.87 53.19 3.37
C VAL A 478 -6.77 53.87 4.19
N THR A 479 -6.52 55.15 3.94
CA THR A 479 -5.50 55.94 4.66
C THR A 479 -6.00 56.46 6.00
N THR A 480 -7.32 56.66 6.13
CA THR A 480 -7.94 57.21 7.33
C THR A 480 -9.22 56.46 7.65
N ALA A 481 -9.32 55.94 8.86
CA ALA A 481 -10.45 55.12 9.28
C ALA A 481 -11.76 55.93 9.34
N GLY A 482 -12.86 55.32 8.91
CA GLY A 482 -14.18 55.94 8.89
C GLY A 482 -15.27 54.98 8.40
N SER A 483 -16.53 55.39 8.53
CA SER A 483 -17.68 54.61 8.07
C SER A 483 -17.93 54.90 6.58
N LEU A 484 -18.16 53.86 5.78
CA LEU A 484 -18.38 54.00 4.35
C LEU A 484 -19.74 54.65 4.05
N ARG A 485 -19.75 55.94 3.67
CA ARG A 485 -20.98 56.70 3.41
C ARG A 485 -21.53 56.47 2.01
N SER A 486 -20.66 56.52 1.00
CA SER A 486 -21.06 56.37 -0.40
C SER A 486 -19.92 55.86 -1.27
N LEU A 487 -20.24 54.91 -2.15
CA LEU A 487 -19.40 54.47 -3.26
C LEU A 487 -19.81 55.24 -4.52
N GLU A 488 -18.87 55.97 -5.11
CA GLU A 488 -19.08 56.72 -6.37
C GLU A 488 -18.77 55.86 -7.60
N LYS A 489 -17.91 54.85 -7.43
CA LYS A 489 -17.49 53.92 -8.47
C LYS A 489 -17.64 52.48 -7.99
N TRP A 490 -17.98 51.58 -8.90
CA TRP A 490 -18.24 50.17 -8.62
C TRP A 490 -17.17 49.27 -9.24
N PRO A 491 -16.98 48.04 -8.73
CA PRO A 491 -16.12 47.05 -9.39
C PRO A 491 -16.57 46.83 -10.84
N GLY A 492 -15.63 46.91 -11.77
CA GLY A 492 -15.86 46.85 -13.22
C GLY A 492 -15.79 48.20 -13.93
N ASP A 493 -15.92 49.32 -13.21
CA ASP A 493 -15.86 50.66 -13.79
C ASP A 493 -14.43 51.02 -14.23
N LEU A 494 -14.33 51.80 -15.30
CA LEU A 494 -13.09 52.45 -15.71
C LEU A 494 -12.91 53.75 -14.90
N VAL A 495 -11.70 53.94 -14.37
CA VAL A 495 -11.30 55.11 -13.58
C VAL A 495 -10.02 55.71 -14.10
N GLU A 496 -9.90 57.03 -13.98
CA GLU A 496 -8.64 57.76 -14.19
C GLU A 496 -7.95 58.03 -12.85
N SER A 497 -6.63 58.19 -12.87
CA SER A 497 -5.87 58.56 -11.66
C SER A 497 -6.42 59.86 -11.06
N GLY A 498 -6.78 59.82 -9.78
CA GLY A 498 -7.39 60.94 -9.04
C GLY A 498 -8.92 60.92 -8.94
N ASP A 499 -9.61 60.04 -9.68
CA ASP A 499 -11.07 59.88 -9.58
C ASP A 499 -11.49 59.49 -8.16
N VAL A 500 -12.60 60.06 -7.68
CA VAL A 500 -13.16 59.71 -6.38
C VAL A 500 -13.85 58.35 -6.46
N ILE A 501 -13.45 57.43 -5.61
CA ILE A 501 -13.99 56.06 -5.55
C ILE A 501 -15.03 55.95 -4.44
N ALA A 502 -14.68 56.44 -3.24
CA ALA A 502 -15.53 56.36 -2.07
C ALA A 502 -15.33 57.54 -1.12
N ARG A 503 -16.37 57.85 -0.36
CA ARG A 503 -16.33 58.82 0.74
C ARG A 503 -16.61 58.13 2.06
N LEU A 504 -15.75 58.39 3.03
CA LEU A 504 -15.86 57.95 4.41
C LEU A 504 -16.40 59.09 5.28
N GLU A 505 -17.04 58.73 6.37
CA GLU A 505 -17.51 59.65 7.39
C GLU A 505 -16.91 59.29 8.75
N ASN A 506 -16.28 60.27 9.40
CA ASN A 506 -15.75 60.16 10.74
C ASN A 506 -15.92 61.49 11.49
N SER A 507 -16.91 61.54 12.38
CA SER A 507 -17.25 62.76 13.13
C SER A 507 -16.11 63.28 14.01
N ASP A 508 -15.25 62.40 14.51
CA ASP A 508 -14.12 62.79 15.37
C ASP A 508 -13.04 63.51 14.56
N ILE A 509 -12.78 63.05 13.34
CA ILE A 509 -11.81 63.66 12.42
C ILE A 509 -12.32 65.01 11.92
N GLU A 510 -13.59 65.08 11.55
CA GLU A 510 -14.25 66.33 11.18
C GLU A 510 -14.16 67.36 12.30
N LEU A 511 -14.52 66.96 13.53
CA LEU A 511 -14.46 67.82 14.70
C LEU A 511 -13.03 68.27 15.02
N ALA A 512 -12.05 67.37 14.90
CA ALA A 512 -10.64 67.69 15.13
C ALA A 512 -10.11 68.69 14.10
N PHE A 513 -10.47 68.54 12.82
CA PHE A 513 -10.14 69.48 11.76
C PHE A 513 -10.75 70.86 12.01
N ILE A 514 -12.06 70.93 12.31
CA ILE A 514 -12.74 72.20 12.62
C ILE A 514 -12.11 72.89 13.85
N LYS A 515 -11.79 72.13 14.91
CA LYS A 515 -11.12 72.67 16.11
C LYS A 515 -9.72 73.20 15.80
N ALA A 516 -8.91 72.46 15.04
CA ALA A 516 -7.57 72.88 14.65
C ALA A 516 -7.62 74.16 13.78
N LYS A 517 -8.56 74.20 12.82
CA LYS A 517 -8.81 75.37 11.96
C LYS A 517 -9.23 76.59 12.78
N GLY A 518 -10.11 76.39 13.76
CA GLY A 518 -10.54 77.44 14.68
C GLY A 518 -9.38 77.98 15.52
N LYS A 519 -8.56 77.11 16.13
CA LYS A 519 -7.38 77.52 16.91
C LYS A 519 -6.37 78.29 16.07
N HIS A 520 -6.07 77.81 14.87
CA HIS A 520 -5.17 78.49 13.94
C HIS A 520 -5.71 79.87 13.57
N ALA A 521 -7.00 79.98 13.23
CA ALA A 521 -7.62 81.26 12.89
C ALA A 521 -7.58 82.26 14.05
N THR A 522 -7.89 81.82 15.28
CA THR A 522 -7.81 82.68 16.47
C THR A 522 -6.36 83.13 16.73
N GLN A 523 -5.39 82.22 16.67
CA GLN A 523 -3.99 82.56 16.90
C GLN A 523 -3.44 83.48 15.80
N PHE A 524 -3.84 83.25 14.54
CA PHE A 524 -3.48 84.11 13.42
C PHE A 524 -3.95 85.55 13.66
N ALA A 525 -5.22 85.73 14.04
CA ALA A 525 -5.77 87.05 14.36
C ALA A 525 -5.07 87.70 15.57
N THR A 526 -4.72 86.91 16.60
CA THR A 526 -3.93 87.40 17.75
C THR A 526 -2.56 87.90 17.31
N VAL A 527 -1.82 87.12 16.52
CA VAL A 527 -0.49 87.51 16.01
C VAL A 527 -0.59 88.74 15.12
N GLU A 528 -1.61 88.84 14.27
CA GLU A 528 -1.86 90.01 13.42
C GLU A 528 -2.11 91.28 14.28
N SER A 529 -2.97 91.17 15.30
CA SER A 529 -3.25 92.28 16.22
C SER A 529 -2.01 92.71 17.02
N MET A 530 -1.21 91.75 17.50
CA MET A 530 0.04 92.00 18.21
C MET A 530 1.10 92.59 17.29
N HIS A 531 1.15 92.18 16.02
CA HIS A 531 2.04 92.75 15.03
C HIS A 531 1.74 94.25 14.84
N HIS A 532 0.47 94.64 14.73
CA HIS A 532 0.09 96.05 14.71
C HIS A 532 0.39 96.79 16.03
N ALA A 533 0.13 96.18 17.18
CA ALA A 533 0.37 96.80 18.50
C ALA A 533 1.87 96.90 18.87
N SER A 534 2.71 96.02 18.29
CA SER A 534 4.16 95.99 18.53
C SER A 534 4.90 97.23 18.02
N ILE A 535 4.26 98.01 17.13
CA ILE A 535 4.77 99.29 16.65
C ILE A 535 4.81 100.33 17.78
N ASP A 536 3.84 100.29 18.70
CA ASP A 536 3.68 101.29 19.77
C ASP A 536 4.15 100.79 21.15
N ASN A 537 4.20 99.46 21.37
CA ASN A 537 4.56 98.86 22.67
C ASN A 537 5.75 97.88 22.58
N PRO A 538 6.92 98.24 23.18
CA PRO A 538 8.13 97.40 23.18
C PRO A 538 7.96 96.03 23.86
N ASP A 539 7.06 95.89 24.84
CA ASP A 539 6.86 94.63 25.56
C ASP A 539 6.19 93.59 24.65
N ILE A 540 5.24 94.02 23.81
CA ILE A 540 4.57 93.16 22.82
C ILE A 540 5.56 92.71 21.74
N ALA A 541 6.52 93.56 21.35
CA ALA A 541 7.55 93.21 20.39
C ALA A 541 8.46 92.06 20.87
N ASN A 542 8.69 91.94 22.19
CA ASN A 542 9.47 90.85 22.77
C ASN A 542 8.70 89.52 22.83
N GLU A 543 7.37 89.56 22.99
CA GLU A 543 6.52 88.34 23.06
C GLU A 543 6.09 87.83 21.67
N LEU A 544 6.08 88.70 20.65
CA LEU A 544 5.63 88.40 19.29
C LEU A 544 6.34 87.18 18.66
N PRO A 545 7.67 86.98 18.77
CA PRO A 545 8.33 85.80 18.23
C PRO A 545 7.83 84.48 18.84
N ALA A 546 7.47 84.48 20.12
CA ALA A 546 6.92 83.29 20.78
C ALA A 546 5.51 82.96 20.25
N GLN A 547 4.68 83.99 20.02
CA GLN A 547 3.33 83.83 19.46
C GLN A 547 3.36 83.41 17.98
N GLN A 548 4.36 83.88 17.22
CA GLN A 548 4.62 83.43 15.85
C GLN A 548 5.05 81.96 15.80
N SER A 549 5.94 81.53 16.71
CA SER A 549 6.33 80.12 16.83
C SER A 549 5.13 79.22 17.10
N LEU A 550 4.23 79.64 18.00
CA LEU A 550 2.98 78.94 18.28
C LEU A 550 2.05 78.89 17.05
N LEU A 551 1.96 79.97 16.27
CA LEU A 551 1.19 79.97 15.02
C LEU A 551 1.74 78.96 14.01
N ILE A 552 3.07 78.86 13.86
CA ILE A 552 3.71 77.87 12.99
C ILE A 552 3.40 76.44 13.44
N ASP A 553 3.44 76.16 14.75
CA ASP A 553 3.06 74.85 15.30
C ASP A 553 1.59 74.53 15.01
N LEU A 554 0.68 75.49 15.24
CA LEU A 554 -0.74 75.33 14.93
C LEU A 554 -1.00 75.15 13.43
N ALA A 555 -0.21 75.78 12.55
CA ALA A 555 -0.30 75.58 11.10
C ALA A 555 0.11 74.15 10.72
N SER A 556 1.15 73.61 11.33
CA SER A 556 1.57 72.21 11.16
C SER A 556 0.50 71.21 11.66
N GLN A 557 -0.11 71.49 12.82
CA GLN A 557 -1.22 70.70 13.34
C GLN A 557 -2.43 70.75 12.39
N LEU A 558 -2.79 71.95 11.89
CA LEU A 558 -3.87 72.11 10.92
C LEU A 558 -3.60 71.31 9.63
N ALA A 559 -2.38 71.38 9.09
CA ALA A 559 -2.01 70.61 7.91
C ALA A 559 -2.12 69.09 8.14
N THR A 560 -1.73 68.61 9.33
CA THR A 560 -1.88 67.20 9.71
C THR A 560 -3.35 66.77 9.79
N HIS A 561 -4.19 67.59 10.43
CA HIS A 561 -5.63 67.32 10.52
C HIS A 561 -6.34 67.44 9.17
N GLN A 562 -5.91 68.37 8.31
CA GLN A 562 -6.40 68.51 6.95
C GLN A 562 -6.06 67.29 6.09
N SER A 563 -4.83 66.78 6.17
CA SER A 563 -4.41 65.56 5.46
C SER A 563 -5.26 64.34 5.87
N ARG A 564 -5.59 64.19 7.16
CA ARG A 564 -6.50 63.14 7.64
C ARG A 564 -7.94 63.35 7.15
N HIS A 565 -8.43 64.58 7.17
CA HIS A 565 -9.76 64.91 6.65
C HIS A 565 -9.86 64.62 5.15
N ASP A 566 -8.88 65.04 4.36
CA ASP A 566 -8.83 64.78 2.92
C ASP A 566 -8.71 63.26 2.63
N GLY A 567 -8.07 62.51 3.53
CA GLY A 567 -8.01 61.04 3.51
C GLY A 567 -9.34 60.33 3.74
N LEU A 568 -10.41 61.03 4.13
CA LEU A 568 -11.78 60.48 4.13
C LEU A 568 -12.33 60.34 2.69
N THR A 569 -11.75 61.02 1.71
CA THR A 569 -12.09 60.87 0.30
C THR A 569 -11.06 59.97 -0.37
N ILE A 570 -11.46 58.74 -0.70
CA ILE A 570 -10.58 57.75 -1.33
C ILE A 570 -10.57 57.98 -2.83
N LYS A 571 -9.37 58.16 -3.40
CA LYS A 571 -9.16 58.42 -4.82
C LYS A 571 -8.39 57.28 -5.51
N ALA A 572 -8.59 57.12 -6.81
CA ALA A 572 -7.86 56.17 -7.63
C ALA A 572 -6.37 56.54 -7.70
N THR A 573 -5.49 55.57 -7.45
CA THR A 573 -4.02 55.74 -7.49
C THR A 573 -3.46 55.61 -8.92
N ALA A 574 -4.18 54.94 -9.81
CA ALA A 574 -3.81 54.70 -11.19
C ALA A 574 -5.04 54.71 -12.11
N THR A 575 -4.81 54.87 -13.41
CA THR A 575 -5.84 54.72 -14.44
C THR A 575 -6.00 53.23 -14.77
N GLY A 576 -7.24 52.75 -14.87
CA GLY A 576 -7.51 51.34 -15.16
C GLY A 576 -8.93 50.90 -14.82
N ARG A 577 -9.15 49.59 -14.78
CA ARG A 577 -10.43 49.00 -14.38
C ARG A 577 -10.43 48.66 -12.89
N LEU A 578 -11.48 49.03 -12.18
CA LEU A 578 -11.64 48.68 -10.77
C LEU A 578 -12.03 47.22 -10.59
N ILE A 579 -11.43 46.56 -9.62
CA ILE A 579 -11.81 45.24 -9.14
C ILE A 579 -12.00 45.25 -7.62
N ALA A 580 -12.85 44.36 -7.12
CA ALA A 580 -13.12 44.25 -5.68
C ALA A 580 -11.85 43.82 -4.92
N ALA A 581 -11.68 44.29 -3.68
CA ALA A 581 -10.63 43.81 -2.79
C ALA A 581 -10.78 42.31 -2.46
N PRO A 582 -9.72 41.64 -1.96
CA PRO A 582 -9.79 40.33 -1.32
C PRO A 582 -10.97 40.20 -0.37
N ARG A 583 -11.68 39.07 -0.43
CA ARG A 583 -12.85 38.84 0.43
C ARG A 583 -12.39 38.66 1.87
N ARG A 584 -12.97 39.40 2.82
CA ARG A 584 -12.71 39.20 4.24
C ARG A 584 -13.38 37.90 4.71
N PRO A 585 -12.64 36.93 5.31
CA PRO A 585 -13.21 35.68 5.76
C PRO A 585 -14.22 35.88 6.90
N ASP A 586 -15.20 35.01 7.00
CA ASP A 586 -16.21 35.06 8.07
C ASP A 586 -15.58 34.64 9.41
N ASP A 587 -15.55 35.54 10.39
CA ASP A 587 -14.98 35.26 11.72
C ASP A 587 -15.90 34.36 12.56
N ARG A 588 -15.81 33.05 12.31
CA ARG A 588 -16.56 32.03 13.06
C ARG A 588 -16.18 31.97 14.54
N LYS A 589 -14.97 32.38 14.93
CA LYS A 589 -14.57 32.39 16.36
C LYS A 589 -15.34 33.46 17.10
N ALA A 590 -15.50 34.64 16.50
CA ALA A 590 -16.34 35.70 17.03
C ALA A 590 -17.84 35.31 17.08
N VAL A 591 -18.34 34.58 16.07
CA VAL A 591 -19.72 34.04 16.09
C VAL A 591 -19.90 33.01 17.22
N LEU A 592 -18.90 32.17 17.49
CA LEU A 592 -18.93 31.20 18.58
C LEU A 592 -18.73 31.84 19.96
N SER A 593 -18.03 32.98 20.04
CA SER A 593 -17.76 33.73 21.27
C SER A 593 -18.69 34.93 21.47
N ASN A 594 -19.72 35.09 20.63
CA ASN A 594 -20.70 36.18 20.68
C ASN A 594 -20.09 37.59 20.65
N HIS A 595 -18.95 37.77 19.99
CA HIS A 595 -18.34 39.09 19.78
C HIS A 595 -18.89 39.75 18.52
N LEU A 596 -19.14 41.06 18.57
CA LEU A 596 -19.57 41.85 17.41
C LEU A 596 -18.42 41.94 16.40
N VAL A 597 -18.62 41.40 15.21
CA VAL A 597 -17.71 41.53 14.06
C VAL A 597 -18.14 42.76 13.26
N SER A 598 -17.19 43.59 12.82
CA SER A 598 -17.51 44.84 12.10
C SER A 598 -18.17 44.60 10.74
N TRP A 599 -17.63 43.69 9.92
CA TRP A 599 -18.20 43.23 8.64
C TRP A 599 -17.38 42.05 8.10
N SER A 600 -17.96 41.25 7.18
CA SER A 600 -17.28 40.19 6.42
C SER A 600 -17.72 40.21 4.95
N GLY A 601 -17.03 39.51 4.07
CA GLY A 601 -17.30 39.59 2.62
C GLY A 601 -16.54 40.72 1.95
N TYR A 602 -17.18 41.44 1.02
CA TYR A 602 -16.57 42.59 0.33
C TYR A 602 -17.05 43.91 0.95
N PRO A 603 -16.19 44.93 1.07
CA PRO A 603 -16.62 46.27 1.52
C PRO A 603 -17.80 46.84 0.72
N THR A 604 -17.92 46.43 -0.54
CA THR A 604 -18.92 46.87 -1.52
C THR A 604 -20.23 46.10 -1.48
N ASP A 605 -20.33 45.05 -0.67
CA ASP A 605 -21.55 44.25 -0.59
C ASP A 605 -22.71 45.08 -0.02
N PRO A 606 -23.95 44.93 -0.53
CA PRO A 606 -25.10 45.68 -0.01
C PRO A 606 -25.33 45.52 1.50
N GLN A 607 -24.93 44.38 2.06
CA GLN A 607 -25.04 44.07 3.49
C GLN A 607 -24.03 44.86 4.34
N ASN A 608 -22.95 45.33 3.74
CA ASN A 608 -21.88 46.10 4.39
C ASN A 608 -22.06 47.62 4.19
N ALA A 609 -23.26 48.07 3.80
CA ALA A 609 -23.57 49.49 3.76
C ALA A 609 -23.27 50.15 5.12
N ASN A 610 -22.55 51.28 5.11
CA ASN A 610 -22.09 51.98 6.31
C ASN A 610 -21.13 51.18 7.20
N CYS A 611 -20.42 50.18 6.67
CA CYS A 611 -19.40 49.47 7.45
C CYS A 611 -18.25 50.39 7.86
N TYR A 612 -17.67 50.14 9.03
CA TYR A 612 -16.47 50.84 9.48
C TYR A 612 -15.21 50.22 8.83
N LEU A 613 -14.44 51.05 8.13
CA LEU A 613 -13.18 50.68 7.51
C LEU A 613 -12.00 51.22 8.31
N GLU A 614 -11.06 50.35 8.65
CA GLU A 614 -9.86 50.70 9.40
C GLU A 614 -8.73 51.11 8.46
N THR A 615 -7.76 51.88 8.98
CA THR A 615 -6.57 52.26 8.24
C THR A 615 -5.79 51.03 7.80
N GLY A 616 -5.40 50.96 6.52
CA GLY A 616 -4.67 49.85 5.93
C GLY A 616 -5.55 48.76 5.31
N HIS A 617 -6.88 48.83 5.43
CA HIS A 617 -7.76 47.93 4.68
C HIS A 617 -7.76 48.27 3.19
N GLU A 618 -7.69 47.24 2.34
CA GLU A 618 -7.86 47.39 0.90
C GLU A 618 -9.35 47.56 0.59
N LEU A 619 -9.70 48.64 -0.11
CA LEU A 619 -11.08 48.88 -0.55
C LEU A 619 -11.36 48.21 -1.89
N MET A 620 -10.47 48.44 -2.86
CA MET A 620 -10.51 47.96 -4.24
C MET A 620 -9.08 47.96 -4.80
N SER A 621 -8.88 47.31 -5.95
CA SER A 621 -7.65 47.42 -6.73
C SER A 621 -7.91 47.95 -8.13
N VAL A 622 -6.93 48.64 -8.70
CA VAL A 622 -6.95 49.10 -10.09
C VAL A 622 -6.10 48.18 -10.95
N LEU A 623 -6.66 47.74 -12.07
CA LEU A 623 -5.98 47.01 -13.13
C LEU A 623 -5.53 47.97 -14.25
N PRO A 624 -4.23 48.29 -14.36
CA PRO A 624 -3.74 49.25 -15.35
C PRO A 624 -3.70 48.73 -16.79
N GLY A 625 -3.82 47.41 -17.02
CA GLY A 625 -3.84 46.81 -18.36
C GLY A 625 -4.46 45.42 -18.38
N ASP A 626 -4.63 44.87 -19.58
CA ASP A 626 -5.32 43.59 -19.84
C ASP A 626 -4.38 42.36 -19.85
N GLY A 627 -3.18 42.49 -19.27
CA GLY A 627 -2.25 41.37 -19.12
C GLY A 627 -2.71 40.42 -18.00
N TRP A 628 -2.57 39.12 -18.23
CA TRP A 628 -2.93 38.08 -17.26
C TRP A 628 -1.80 37.10 -17.05
N ASP A 629 -1.64 36.67 -15.81
CA ASP A 629 -0.75 35.60 -15.41
C ASP A 629 -1.56 34.42 -14.85
N ALA A 630 -0.90 33.28 -14.72
CA ALA A 630 -1.43 32.12 -14.04
C ALA A 630 -0.54 31.74 -12.86
N GLU A 631 -1.14 31.56 -11.70
CA GLU A 631 -0.50 31.04 -10.50
C GLU A 631 -0.80 29.55 -10.34
N ILE A 632 0.22 28.78 -10.05
CA ILE A 632 0.13 27.34 -9.80
C ILE A 632 0.83 27.02 -8.49
N VAL A 633 0.15 26.26 -7.63
CA VAL A 633 0.78 25.69 -6.43
C VAL A 633 1.26 24.28 -6.77
N LEU A 634 2.57 24.07 -6.70
CA LEU A 634 3.21 22.79 -7.01
C LEU A 634 3.95 22.23 -5.81
N GLN A 635 3.99 20.91 -5.67
CA GLN A 635 4.79 20.25 -4.64
C GLN A 635 6.28 20.35 -4.97
N GLN A 636 7.14 20.32 -3.93
CA GLN A 636 8.58 20.43 -4.08
C GLN A 636 9.19 19.49 -5.15
N ASP A 637 8.73 18.23 -5.23
CA ASP A 637 9.25 17.25 -6.19
C ASP A 637 8.84 17.53 -7.65
N GLU A 638 7.82 18.36 -7.85
CA GLU A 638 7.36 18.81 -9.16
C GLU A 638 8.07 20.10 -9.58
N VAL A 639 8.28 21.02 -8.64
CA VAL A 639 9.00 22.29 -8.86
C VAL A 639 10.44 22.03 -9.31
N GLU A 640 11.15 21.07 -8.69
CA GLU A 640 12.50 20.68 -9.07
C GLU A 640 12.63 20.18 -10.52
N ARG A 641 11.52 19.85 -11.18
CA ARG A 641 11.49 19.35 -12.56
C ARG A 641 11.20 20.43 -13.59
N ILE A 642 10.84 21.63 -13.16
CA ILE A 642 10.46 22.75 -14.02
C ILE A 642 11.60 23.77 -14.01
N SER A 643 11.84 24.41 -15.16
CA SER A 643 12.81 25.48 -15.31
C SER A 643 12.10 26.80 -15.62
N LEU A 644 12.72 27.92 -15.26
CA LEU A 644 12.32 29.23 -15.76
C LEU A 644 12.34 29.22 -17.30
N GLY A 645 11.34 29.82 -17.93
CA GLY A 645 11.12 29.81 -19.37
C GLY A 645 10.51 28.51 -19.93
N ALA A 646 10.13 27.55 -19.09
CA ALA A 646 9.44 26.35 -19.56
C ALA A 646 8.11 26.70 -20.23
N ALA A 647 7.81 26.03 -21.35
CA ALA A 647 6.56 26.23 -22.07
C ALA A 647 5.40 25.59 -21.29
N VAL A 648 4.30 26.33 -21.20
CA VAL A 648 3.07 25.89 -20.53
C VAL A 648 1.94 25.90 -21.53
N LYS A 649 1.14 24.83 -21.52
CA LYS A 649 -0.16 24.78 -22.19
C LYS A 649 -1.24 24.78 -21.13
N LEU A 650 -2.26 25.61 -21.29
CA LEU A 650 -3.40 25.66 -20.38
C LEU A 650 -4.72 25.64 -21.14
N ALA A 651 -5.75 25.09 -20.50
CA ALA A 651 -7.12 25.16 -20.95
C ALA A 651 -7.98 25.67 -19.79
N MET A 652 -8.64 26.80 -19.99
CA MET A 652 -9.54 27.39 -18.99
C MET A 652 -10.81 26.55 -18.89
N GLU A 653 -11.38 26.42 -17.68
CA GLU A 653 -12.66 25.71 -17.52
C GLU A 653 -13.82 26.39 -18.25
N SER A 654 -13.76 27.71 -18.40
CA SER A 654 -14.73 28.49 -19.18
C SER A 654 -14.63 28.26 -20.69
N ALA A 655 -13.50 27.77 -21.19
CA ALA A 655 -13.24 27.57 -22.62
C ALA A 655 -12.38 26.31 -22.86
N PRO A 656 -12.90 25.09 -22.56
CA PRO A 656 -12.11 23.86 -22.59
C PRO A 656 -11.64 23.46 -24.00
N SER A 657 -12.24 24.02 -25.05
CA SER A 657 -11.88 23.77 -26.44
C SER A 657 -10.70 24.60 -26.95
N LYS A 658 -10.33 25.68 -26.25
CA LYS A 658 -9.21 26.56 -26.62
C LYS A 658 -8.01 26.28 -25.70
N ILE A 659 -6.83 26.14 -26.32
CA ILE A 659 -5.56 25.93 -25.61
C ILE A 659 -4.77 27.23 -25.69
N PHE A 660 -4.41 27.78 -24.54
CA PHE A 660 -3.51 28.92 -24.46
C PHE A 660 -2.10 28.47 -24.13
N THR A 661 -1.13 29.29 -24.52
CA THR A 661 0.28 29.06 -24.27
C THR A 661 0.84 30.15 -23.36
N GLY A 662 1.69 29.76 -22.42
CA GLY A 662 2.39 30.67 -21.53
C GLY A 662 3.82 30.20 -21.25
N THR A 663 4.55 31.01 -20.51
CA THR A 663 5.92 30.71 -20.09
C THR A 663 6.09 30.91 -18.59
N VAL A 664 6.81 30.00 -17.95
CA VAL A 664 7.14 30.13 -16.52
C VAL A 664 8.09 31.32 -16.33
N ILE A 665 7.64 32.36 -15.62
CA ILE A 665 8.42 33.57 -15.36
C ILE A 665 9.06 33.57 -13.97
N GLU A 666 8.41 32.94 -13.00
CA GLU A 666 8.86 32.95 -11.61
C GLU A 666 8.52 31.65 -10.89
N ILE A 667 9.44 31.20 -10.04
CA ILE A 667 9.26 30.13 -9.08
C ILE A 667 9.57 30.72 -7.71
N ALA A 668 8.56 30.79 -6.83
CA ALA A 668 8.69 31.36 -5.51
C ALA A 668 9.77 30.61 -4.70
N ARG A 669 10.62 31.37 -4.00
CA ARG A 669 11.66 30.80 -3.12
C ARG A 669 11.14 30.45 -1.74
N THR A 670 10.05 31.10 -1.32
CA THR A 670 9.39 30.87 -0.04
C THR A 670 8.36 29.76 -0.19
N GLU A 671 8.22 28.96 0.86
CA GLU A 671 7.14 27.98 0.95
C GLU A 671 5.78 28.68 0.86
N TRP A 672 4.85 28.03 0.17
CA TRP A 672 3.48 28.47 0.08
C TRP A 672 2.77 28.20 1.40
N GLU A 673 2.21 29.24 1.99
CA GLU A 673 1.47 29.16 3.25
C GLU A 673 -0.02 29.41 3.05
N GLU A 674 -0.86 28.83 3.91
CA GLU A 674 -2.33 28.96 3.86
C GLU A 674 -2.80 30.43 3.89
N HIS A 675 -2.07 31.32 4.57
CA HIS A 675 -2.41 32.75 4.62
C HIS A 675 -2.32 33.44 3.25
N GLN A 676 -1.53 32.89 2.31
CA GLN A 676 -1.48 33.38 0.93
C GLN A 676 -2.74 32.97 0.16
N ASN A 677 -3.43 31.92 0.59
CA ASN A 677 -4.71 31.48 0.03
C ASN A 677 -5.91 32.22 0.64
N SER A 678 -5.77 32.78 1.85
CA SER A 678 -6.89 33.41 2.58
C SER A 678 -7.26 34.78 2.03
N GLN A 679 -6.36 35.44 1.29
CA GLN A 679 -6.58 36.72 0.61
C GLN A 679 -7.25 36.55 -0.77
N ARG A 680 -8.06 35.49 -0.95
CA ARG A 680 -8.70 35.17 -2.23
C ARG A 680 -9.96 35.99 -2.48
N ARG A 681 -10.13 36.38 -3.75
CA ARG A 681 -11.31 37.09 -4.25
C ARG A 681 -12.43 36.15 -4.69
N ASP A 682 -12.10 34.91 -4.98
CA ASP A 682 -12.88 33.98 -5.82
C ASP A 682 -13.48 32.81 -5.04
N ASP A 683 -12.94 32.48 -3.86
CA ASP A 683 -13.31 31.28 -3.12
C ASP A 683 -13.61 31.58 -1.64
N VAL A 684 -14.90 31.47 -1.29
CA VAL A 684 -15.44 31.64 0.07
C VAL A 684 -14.90 30.59 1.06
N ALA A 685 -14.46 29.43 0.55
CA ALA A 685 -13.91 28.33 1.33
C ALA A 685 -12.36 28.35 1.40
N ALA A 686 -11.68 29.27 0.71
CA ALA A 686 -10.22 29.30 0.67
C ALA A 686 -9.57 29.47 2.05
N ALA A 687 -10.19 30.28 2.93
CA ALA A 687 -9.78 30.44 4.33
C ALA A 687 -10.05 29.21 5.21
N ARG A 688 -10.63 28.13 4.64
CA ARG A 688 -10.86 26.83 5.31
C ARG A 688 -9.92 25.74 4.78
N SER A 689 -9.05 26.06 3.82
CA SER A 689 -8.17 25.10 3.16
C SER A 689 -6.93 24.87 4.02
N GLN A 690 -6.85 23.71 4.66
CA GLN A 690 -5.67 23.32 5.43
C GLN A 690 -4.39 23.36 4.59
N SER A 691 -3.27 23.76 5.20
CA SER A 691 -1.94 23.64 4.59
C SER A 691 -1.74 22.24 3.99
N PRO A 692 -1.20 22.15 2.77
CA PRO A 692 -0.83 20.86 2.21
C PRO A 692 0.15 20.16 3.16
N LEU A 693 -0.03 18.85 3.34
CA LEU A 693 0.86 18.00 4.17
C LEU A 693 2.31 17.96 3.64
N SER A 694 2.56 18.53 2.47
CA SER A 694 3.84 18.57 1.78
C SER A 694 4.21 20.00 1.40
N THR A 695 5.50 20.33 1.54
CA THR A 695 6.11 21.58 1.10
C THR A 695 5.74 21.89 -0.35
N SER A 696 5.10 23.04 -0.55
CA SER A 696 4.60 23.48 -1.84
C SER A 696 5.11 24.88 -2.16
N TYR A 697 5.28 25.20 -3.44
CA TYR A 697 5.77 26.49 -3.91
C TYR A 697 4.83 27.04 -4.97
N MET A 698 4.73 28.36 -5.04
CA MET A 698 3.97 29.06 -6.06
C MET A 698 4.83 29.27 -7.31
N VAL A 699 4.26 28.96 -8.47
CA VAL A 699 4.87 29.17 -9.78
C VAL A 699 3.99 30.12 -10.57
N ARG A 700 4.57 31.20 -11.09
CA ARG A 700 3.89 32.22 -11.87
C ARG A 700 4.22 32.06 -13.35
N ILE A 701 3.18 32.11 -14.17
CA ILE A 701 3.25 31.89 -15.62
C ILE A 701 2.65 33.11 -16.30
N GLU A 702 3.40 33.69 -17.22
CA GLU A 702 2.90 34.75 -18.08
C GLU A 702 2.08 34.14 -19.21
N LEU A 703 0.86 34.63 -19.40
CA LEU A 703 -0.06 34.12 -20.42
C LEU A 703 -0.02 35.00 -21.67
N ASN A 704 0.19 34.37 -22.82
CA ASN A 704 -0.05 35.03 -24.09
C ASN A 704 -1.53 34.85 -24.47
N LEU A 705 -2.40 35.63 -23.82
CA LEU A 705 -3.81 35.70 -24.21
C LEU A 705 -3.92 36.53 -25.49
N THR A 706 -4.44 35.91 -26.55
CA THR A 706 -4.90 36.61 -27.75
C THR A 706 -6.35 37.07 -27.50
N ASP A 707 -6.69 38.30 -27.91
CA ASP A 707 -7.82 39.18 -27.53
C ASP A 707 -9.27 38.63 -27.51
N GLU A 708 -9.51 37.32 -27.56
CA GLU A 708 -10.85 36.77 -27.81
C GLU A 708 -11.62 36.25 -26.59
N ILE A 709 -11.06 36.25 -25.37
CA ILE A 709 -11.81 35.76 -24.18
C ILE A 709 -11.62 36.69 -22.98
N PRO A 710 -12.72 37.18 -22.37
CA PRO A 710 -12.63 37.90 -21.11
C PRO A 710 -12.19 36.92 -20.02
N ALA A 711 -10.89 36.93 -19.70
CA ALA A 711 -10.40 36.27 -18.51
C ALA A 711 -11.00 36.96 -17.28
N LEU A 712 -11.46 36.15 -16.33
CA LEU A 712 -11.92 36.61 -15.03
C LEU A 712 -10.87 36.26 -13.99
N THR A 713 -10.59 37.19 -13.10
CA THR A 713 -9.75 36.96 -11.93
C THR A 713 -10.29 35.79 -11.12
N GLY A 714 -9.42 34.83 -10.79
CA GLY A 714 -9.81 33.62 -10.06
C GLY A 714 -10.37 32.49 -10.93
N SER A 715 -10.43 32.65 -12.25
CA SER A 715 -10.82 31.54 -13.13
C SER A 715 -9.80 30.39 -13.04
N LEU A 716 -10.31 29.17 -13.05
CA LEU A 716 -9.53 27.95 -12.95
C LEU A 716 -9.15 27.47 -14.36
N ALA A 717 -7.93 26.96 -14.49
CA ALA A 717 -7.40 26.41 -15.71
C ALA A 717 -6.61 25.13 -15.45
N ASN A 718 -6.81 24.13 -16.29
CA ASN A 718 -5.99 22.92 -16.27
C ASN A 718 -4.72 23.18 -17.08
N THR A 719 -3.55 22.95 -16.47
CA THR A 719 -2.27 23.24 -17.11
C THR A 719 -1.41 22.02 -17.29
N ARG A 720 -0.52 22.11 -18.27
CA ARG A 720 0.55 21.15 -18.50
C ARG A 720 1.84 21.91 -18.78
N ILE A 721 2.74 21.88 -17.79
CA ILE A 721 4.05 22.50 -17.83
C ILE A 721 5.06 21.49 -18.39
N GLU A 722 5.90 21.92 -19.33
CA GLU A 722 7.01 21.12 -19.79
C GLU A 722 8.02 20.90 -18.66
N ALA A 723 8.38 19.64 -18.42
CA ALA A 723 9.26 19.26 -17.33
C ALA A 723 10.44 18.43 -17.86
N THR A 724 11.49 18.34 -17.05
CA THR A 724 12.67 17.52 -17.35
C THR A 724 12.29 16.10 -17.80
N LYS A 725 12.98 15.57 -18.81
CA LYS A 725 12.70 14.23 -19.34
C LYS A 725 12.91 13.16 -18.26
N THR A 726 12.02 12.19 -18.20
CA THR A 726 12.03 11.13 -17.18
C THR A 726 12.01 9.75 -17.83
N SER A 727 12.80 8.82 -17.33
CA SER A 727 12.76 7.43 -17.79
C SER A 727 11.50 6.69 -17.34
N LEU A 728 11.15 5.61 -18.05
CA LEU A 728 10.00 4.77 -17.69
C LEU A 728 10.18 4.17 -16.29
N ALA A 729 11.40 3.73 -15.94
CA ALA A 729 11.75 3.22 -14.62
C ALA A 729 11.52 4.26 -13.50
N ARG A 730 11.88 5.53 -13.75
CA ARG A 730 11.66 6.61 -12.78
C ARG A 730 10.17 6.96 -12.67
N ARG A 731 9.41 6.90 -13.77
CA ARG A 731 7.94 7.05 -13.75
C ARG A 731 7.26 5.94 -12.97
N THR A 732 7.64 4.68 -13.18
CA THR A 732 7.09 3.54 -12.42
C THR A 732 7.47 3.64 -10.96
N SER A 733 8.70 4.05 -10.64
CA SER A 733 9.12 4.27 -9.25
C SER A 733 8.33 5.41 -8.59
N ARG A 734 8.11 6.52 -9.30
CA ARG A 734 7.26 7.63 -8.84
C ARG A 734 5.82 7.20 -8.60
N TRP A 735 5.22 6.52 -9.57
CA TRP A 735 3.85 6.00 -9.48
C TRP A 735 3.71 5.00 -8.33
N LEU A 736 4.69 4.11 -8.15
CA LEU A 736 4.74 3.26 -6.96
C LEU A 736 4.82 4.14 -5.71
N SER A 737 5.77 5.08 -5.64
CA SER A 737 5.91 5.93 -4.46
C SER A 737 4.68 6.80 -4.16
N SER A 738 3.91 7.21 -5.17
CA SER A 738 2.67 7.98 -4.99
C SER A 738 1.52 7.10 -4.54
N LEU A 739 1.37 5.88 -5.09
CA LEU A 739 0.42 4.89 -4.57
C LEU A 739 0.73 4.49 -3.12
N LEU A 740 2.01 4.55 -2.76
CA LEU A 740 2.54 4.23 -1.43
C LEU A 740 2.58 5.46 -0.50
N ARG A 741 2.27 6.65 -1.00
CA ARG A 741 1.96 7.86 -0.20
C ARG A 741 0.45 7.98 -0.13
N PHE A 742 -0.21 7.06 0.58
CA PHE A 742 -1.59 7.34 0.97
C PHE A 742 -1.58 8.50 1.98
N ARG A 743 -2.50 9.43 1.72
CA ARG A 743 -2.81 10.69 2.41
C ARG A 743 -3.07 10.52 3.89
#